data_AF-A0A1W9WPP3-F1
#
_entry.id   AF-A0A1W9WPP3-F1
#
_cell.length_a   1.000
_cell.length_b   1.000
_cell.length_c   1.000
_cell.angle_alpha   90.00
_cell.angle_beta   90.00
_cell.angle_gamma   90.00
#
_symmetry.space_group_name_H-M   'P 1'
#
loop_
_entity.id
_entity.type
_entity.pdbx_description
1 polymer ?
#
loop_
_entity_poly.entity_id
_entity_poly.type
_entity_poly.pdbx_seq_one_letter_code
_entity_poly.pdbx_strand_id
1 'polypeptide(L)'
;MAIGKKTLEEQLDYQKKLNDITNKIHSAKGTNDILLKLHKDLLEFFDADRLTIYVVDTAKREIYSKIKTGDEPIEIRVPISKKSLAGYCAATGKLLNIKDVRNSNELQGIDPSLTFDLTWDKKTGYCTKQMLVVPVVYDRYLLGIIQLINKKTGECFNQTDQSAVMDISKVLGIAIFKNQKAAQAAKPGKFQFLISNGILTENDINEAIKRTSKTGKSVEAILMSDFKISKEVIGTLLSEYYKTRFIPYHENMIIPRELLKDLKPGFFKAHAFVPVSDEGGNIAVAMENPEYLPARDVIKRVIQKKDLEYCVSTREDIFNMIDHFFMGSGKEIITDSGSIEDILGQLKSEDDDEPEESEGVTENDTAIVQLINKSIIDAYARNASDIHVEPRPGKKNTVIRFRIDGACQVYQTIPYTFKRAIVSRLKIMSDLDISERRKPQDGKIIFKKYAPLDIELRVATIPTAGSNEDVVLRLLAAGKPIPLNKMGMSDQAYQSFVEIISQPYGIALVVGPTGSGKTTTLHAAMAHINKPETKIWTAEDPVEITQEGLRQVQVIPKIGFDFATAMRAFLRADPDVIMVGEMRDKETVSMGIEASLTGHLVLSTLHTNSAPETITRLLDMGMDPFNFADALLGVLAQRLLRTLCKECKEAYHPEKSEFDILVR
;
A
#
# COMPACT_ATOMS: atom_id res chain seq x y z
N MET A 1 -17.86 65.10 15.44
CA MET A 1 -16.70 64.19 15.33
C MET A 1 -16.51 63.23 16.52
N ALA A 2 -17.48 63.08 17.45
CA ALA A 2 -17.31 62.23 18.64
C ALA A 2 -18.03 60.86 18.58
N ILE A 3 -18.83 60.58 17.55
CA ILE A 3 -19.65 59.35 17.46
C ILE A 3 -18.92 58.20 16.74
N GLY A 4 -17.87 58.48 15.96
CA GLY A 4 -17.07 57.46 15.25
C GLY A 4 -15.80 56.97 15.96
N LYS A 5 -15.43 57.57 17.10
CA LYS A 5 -14.24 57.20 17.87
C LYS A 5 -14.49 56.04 18.85
N LYS A 6 -15.69 56.00 19.46
CA LYS A 6 -16.10 54.95 20.40
C LYS A 6 -16.11 53.55 19.76
N THR A 7 -16.57 53.43 18.52
CA THR A 7 -16.66 52.14 17.80
C THR A 7 -15.30 51.57 17.39
N LEU A 8 -14.33 52.41 17.03
CA LEU A 8 -12.99 51.94 16.66
C LEU A 8 -12.19 51.51 17.90
N GLU A 9 -12.33 52.25 19.01
CA GLU A 9 -11.71 51.90 20.30
C GLU A 9 -12.28 50.59 20.86
N GLU A 10 -13.59 50.38 20.79
CA GLU A 10 -14.25 49.12 21.19
C GLU A 10 -13.83 47.93 20.31
N GLN A 11 -13.70 48.13 18.99
CA GLN A 11 -13.19 47.09 18.08
C GLN A 11 -11.71 46.75 18.33
N LEU A 12 -10.89 47.76 18.62
CA LEU A 12 -9.48 47.57 18.95
C LEU A 12 -9.31 46.85 20.29
N ASP A 13 -10.10 47.22 21.30
CA ASP A 13 -10.11 46.54 22.61
C ASP A 13 -10.56 45.08 22.48
N TYR A 14 -11.59 44.82 21.66
CA TYR A 14 -12.04 43.47 21.35
C TYR A 14 -10.95 42.62 20.68
N GLN A 15 -10.26 43.16 19.66
CA GLN A 15 -9.16 42.45 19.01
C GLN A 15 -7.98 42.20 19.95
N LYS A 16 -7.65 43.15 20.82
CA LYS A 16 -6.61 42.98 21.85
C LYS A 16 -6.95 41.83 22.79
N LYS A 17 -8.17 41.81 23.35
CA LYS A 17 -8.63 40.72 24.23
C LYS A 17 -8.62 39.36 23.53
N LEU A 18 -9.06 39.29 22.27
CA LEU A 18 -9.02 38.06 21.49
C LEU A 18 -7.59 37.55 21.26
N ASN A 19 -6.65 38.45 20.94
CA ASN A 19 -5.24 38.11 20.77
C ASN A 19 -4.61 37.65 22.10
N ASP A 20 -4.93 38.30 23.21
CA ASP A 20 -4.43 37.90 24.53
C ASP A 20 -4.92 36.51 24.93
N ILE A 21 -6.20 36.21 24.70
CA ILE A 21 -6.77 34.88 24.92
C ILE A 21 -6.11 33.84 24.01
N THR A 22 -5.91 34.17 22.73
CA THR A 22 -5.25 33.29 21.76
C THR A 22 -3.80 32.98 22.17
N ASN A 23 -3.05 33.99 22.63
CA ASN A 23 -1.70 33.82 23.14
C ASN A 23 -1.67 32.95 24.40
N LYS A 24 -2.62 33.14 25.33
CA LYS A 24 -2.74 32.29 26.52
C LYS A 24 -3.03 30.83 26.14
N ILE A 25 -3.94 30.59 25.17
CA ILE A 25 -4.24 29.26 24.64
C ILE A 25 -2.96 28.61 24.08
N HIS A 26 -2.19 29.33 23.27
CA HIS A 26 -0.94 28.81 22.70
C HIS A 26 0.16 28.58 23.73
N SER A 27 0.20 29.37 24.81
CA SER A 27 1.22 29.26 25.87
C SER A 27 0.93 28.18 26.92
N ALA A 28 -0.28 27.60 26.91
CA ALA A 28 -0.71 26.65 27.92
C ALA A 28 0.13 25.36 27.86
N LYS A 29 0.65 24.90 29.01
CA LYS A 29 1.58 23.75 29.09
C LYS A 29 0.91 22.40 28.79
N GLY A 30 -0.41 22.36 28.73
CA GLY A 30 -1.17 21.14 28.48
C GLY A 30 -2.68 21.38 28.54
N THR A 31 -3.46 20.36 28.18
CA THR A 31 -4.93 20.44 28.11
C THR A 31 -5.57 20.78 29.46
N ASN A 32 -5.06 20.26 30.57
CA ASN A 32 -5.57 20.62 31.90
C ASN A 32 -5.31 22.11 32.22
N ASP A 33 -4.20 22.67 31.72
CA ASP A 33 -3.86 24.08 31.93
C ASP A 33 -4.83 24.98 31.15
N ILE A 34 -5.18 24.59 29.92
CA ILE A 34 -6.23 25.23 29.10
C ILE A 34 -7.56 25.24 29.87
N LEU A 35 -7.99 24.07 30.38
CA LEU A 35 -9.28 23.93 31.07
C LEU A 35 -9.37 24.79 32.34
N LEU A 36 -8.28 24.89 33.11
CA LEU A 36 -8.29 25.57 34.41
C LEU A 36 -7.98 27.07 34.33
N LYS A 37 -7.08 27.51 33.44
CA LYS A 37 -6.61 28.91 33.42
C LYS A 37 -7.41 29.83 32.50
N LEU A 38 -7.98 29.32 31.42
CA LEU A 38 -8.69 30.16 30.44
C LEU A 38 -10.14 30.47 30.83
N HIS A 39 -10.67 29.76 31.81
CA HIS A 39 -12.08 29.83 32.18
C HIS A 39 -12.54 31.27 32.52
N LYS A 40 -11.75 31.99 33.33
CA LYS A 40 -12.10 33.36 33.75
C LYS A 40 -12.05 34.35 32.58
N ASP A 41 -10.99 34.32 31.79
CA ASP A 41 -10.80 35.25 30.67
C ASP A 41 -11.90 35.08 29.60
N LEU A 42 -12.26 33.83 29.30
CA LEU A 42 -13.30 33.52 28.31
C LEU A 42 -14.70 33.87 28.82
N LEU A 43 -14.99 33.67 30.12
CA LEU A 43 -16.24 34.12 30.73
C LEU A 43 -16.44 35.63 30.63
N GLU A 44 -15.38 36.41 30.88
CA GLU A 44 -15.41 37.86 30.75
C GLU A 44 -15.53 38.29 29.28
N PHE A 45 -14.82 37.62 28.37
CA PHE A 45 -14.85 37.93 26.94
C PHE A 45 -16.21 37.68 26.28
N PHE A 46 -16.88 36.57 26.62
CA PHE A 46 -18.20 36.23 26.06
C PHE A 46 -19.38 36.80 26.83
N ASP A 47 -19.13 37.54 27.91
CA ASP A 47 -20.16 38.08 28.79
C ASP A 47 -21.18 37.01 29.26
N ALA A 48 -20.69 35.80 29.57
CA ALA A 48 -21.51 34.66 29.95
C ALA A 48 -21.49 34.41 31.47
N ASP A 49 -22.59 33.91 32.03
CA ASP A 49 -22.65 33.53 33.44
C ASP A 49 -21.79 32.31 33.75
N ARG A 50 -21.86 31.29 32.87
CA ARG A 50 -21.08 30.04 32.99
C ARG A 50 -20.52 29.63 31.64
N LEU A 51 -19.34 29.03 31.71
CA LEU A 51 -18.60 28.50 30.58
C LEU A 51 -18.15 27.09 30.96
N THR A 52 -18.18 26.18 30.00
CA THR A 52 -17.54 24.89 30.16
C THR A 52 -16.85 24.52 28.85
N ILE A 53 -15.54 24.28 28.94
CA ILE A 53 -14.77 23.73 27.83
C ILE A 53 -14.64 22.24 28.10
N TYR A 54 -15.21 21.43 27.23
CA TYR A 54 -15.04 19.99 27.27
C TYR A 54 -13.97 19.55 26.29
N VAL A 55 -13.30 18.46 26.61
CA VAL A 55 -12.35 17.74 25.77
C VAL A 55 -12.93 16.35 25.51
N VAL A 56 -12.79 15.85 24.29
CA VAL A 56 -13.24 14.51 23.93
C VAL A 56 -12.32 13.45 24.53
N ASP A 57 -12.90 12.52 25.30
CA ASP A 57 -12.29 11.26 25.73
C ASP A 57 -12.78 10.16 24.78
N THR A 58 -11.99 9.88 23.75
CA THR A 58 -12.33 8.91 22.72
C THR A 58 -12.45 7.48 23.26
N ALA A 59 -11.69 7.14 24.31
CA ALA A 59 -11.69 5.81 24.90
C ALA A 59 -13.00 5.49 25.62
N LYS A 60 -13.57 6.47 26.32
CA LYS A 60 -14.85 6.32 27.04
C LYS A 60 -16.07 6.76 26.23
N ARG A 61 -15.88 7.35 25.04
CA ARG A 61 -16.94 8.00 24.22
C ARG A 61 -17.70 9.07 25.02
N GLU A 62 -16.96 9.81 25.83
CA GLU A 62 -17.45 10.90 26.67
C GLU A 62 -16.73 12.20 26.32
N ILE A 63 -17.34 13.33 26.67
CA ILE A 63 -16.65 14.61 26.77
C ILE A 63 -16.45 14.91 28.25
N TYR A 64 -15.27 15.41 28.62
CA TYR A 64 -14.94 15.73 30.00
C TYR A 64 -14.41 17.16 30.15
N SER A 65 -14.65 17.77 31.29
CA SER A 65 -14.12 19.09 31.66
C SER A 65 -13.60 19.06 33.09
N LYS A 66 -12.65 19.94 33.41
CA LYS A 66 -12.17 20.15 34.77
C LYS A 66 -12.42 21.59 35.17
N ILE A 67 -13.18 21.78 36.23
CA ILE A 67 -13.51 23.11 36.77
C ILE A 67 -12.94 23.20 38.18
N LYS A 68 -12.32 24.33 38.52
CA LYS A 68 -11.83 24.57 39.88
C LYS A 68 -12.97 25.12 40.73
N THR A 69 -13.46 24.32 41.68
CA THR A 69 -14.50 24.74 42.64
C THR A 69 -13.97 24.46 44.05
N GLY A 70 -13.39 25.48 44.71
CA GLY A 70 -12.65 25.30 45.97
C GLY A 70 -11.19 24.90 45.76
N ASP A 71 -10.63 24.11 46.69
CA ASP A 71 -9.22 23.67 46.64
C ASP A 71 -8.97 22.51 45.68
N GLU A 72 -9.99 21.69 45.36
CA GLU A 72 -9.87 20.55 44.45
C GLU A 72 -10.60 20.77 43.09
N PRO A 73 -10.00 20.34 41.96
CA PRO A 73 -10.65 20.40 40.66
C PRO A 73 -11.72 19.29 40.55
N ILE A 74 -12.95 19.69 40.20
CA ILE A 74 -14.06 18.76 39.94
C ILE A 74 -14.05 18.40 38.44
N GLU A 75 -14.14 17.11 38.13
CA GLU A 75 -14.24 16.61 36.77
C GLU A 75 -15.71 16.35 36.40
N ILE A 76 -16.17 16.96 35.32
CA ILE A 76 -17.51 16.75 34.76
C ILE A 76 -17.36 15.85 33.54
N ARG A 77 -18.17 14.79 33.45
CA ARG A 77 -18.21 13.86 32.31
C ARG A 77 -19.62 13.78 31.74
N VAL A 78 -19.72 13.86 30.42
CA VAL A 78 -20.98 13.80 29.69
C VAL A 78 -20.84 12.81 28.51
N PRO A 79 -21.72 11.81 28.37
CA PRO A 79 -21.69 10.89 27.23
C PRO A 79 -21.94 11.60 25.89
N ILE A 80 -21.18 11.24 24.84
CA ILE A 80 -21.42 11.70 23.47
C ILE A 80 -22.70 11.02 22.96
N SER A 81 -23.84 11.69 23.15
CA SER A 81 -25.18 11.15 22.88
C SER A 81 -26.18 12.28 22.69
N LYS A 82 -27.37 11.97 22.19
CA LYS A 82 -28.46 12.95 22.02
C LYS A 82 -29.14 13.38 23.34
N LYS A 83 -28.68 12.89 24.50
CA LYS A 83 -29.33 13.12 25.81
C LYS A 83 -29.00 14.47 26.47
N SER A 84 -27.98 15.18 25.97
CA SER A 84 -27.62 16.51 26.47
C SER A 84 -27.23 17.41 25.30
N LEU A 85 -27.31 18.74 25.49
CA LEU A 85 -26.97 19.71 24.45
C LEU A 85 -25.49 19.59 24.03
N ALA A 86 -24.57 19.49 24.99
CA ALA A 86 -23.14 19.28 24.71
C ALA A 86 -22.85 17.92 24.06
N GLY A 87 -23.50 16.85 24.54
CA GLY A 87 -23.38 15.52 23.95
C GLY A 87 -23.93 15.45 22.52
N TYR A 88 -25.03 16.15 22.24
CA TYR A 88 -25.64 16.23 20.91
C TYR A 88 -24.75 17.01 19.94
N CYS A 89 -24.23 18.16 20.38
CA CYS A 89 -23.24 18.93 19.63
C CYS A 89 -22.01 18.08 19.31
N ALA A 90 -21.51 17.30 20.28
CA ALA A 90 -20.41 16.37 20.06
C ALA A 90 -20.77 15.22 19.09
N ALA A 91 -21.97 14.67 19.17
CA ALA A 91 -22.39 13.57 18.29
C ALA A 91 -22.63 14.01 16.84
N THR A 92 -23.06 15.25 16.63
CA THR A 92 -23.49 15.76 15.30
C THR A 92 -22.53 16.75 14.66
N GLY A 93 -21.63 17.36 15.45
CA GLY A 93 -20.78 18.45 15.00
C GLY A 93 -21.52 19.75 14.69
N LYS A 94 -22.81 19.86 15.06
CA LYS A 94 -23.62 21.07 14.80
C LYS A 94 -23.54 22.06 15.96
N LEU A 95 -23.33 23.34 15.64
CA LEU A 95 -23.47 24.45 16.58
C LEU A 95 -24.93 24.58 17.02
N LEU A 96 -25.16 24.80 18.32
CA LEU A 96 -26.49 25.04 18.90
C LEU A 96 -26.52 26.42 19.54
N ASN A 97 -27.45 27.28 19.15
CA ASN A 97 -27.72 28.55 19.84
C ASN A 97 -29.19 28.56 20.27
N ILE A 98 -29.42 28.26 21.55
CA ILE A 98 -30.75 28.06 22.13
C ILE A 98 -31.08 29.27 22.99
N LYS A 99 -32.20 29.94 22.67
CA LYS A 99 -32.68 31.14 23.36
C LYS A 99 -33.38 30.81 24.66
N ASP A 100 -34.12 29.70 24.71
CA ASP A 100 -34.71 29.18 25.94
C ASP A 100 -34.64 27.64 25.99
N VAL A 101 -33.72 27.12 26.79
CA VAL A 101 -33.54 25.66 26.99
C VAL A 101 -34.75 25.00 27.65
N ARG A 102 -35.70 25.76 28.21
CA ARG A 102 -36.95 25.25 28.78
C ARG A 102 -38.09 25.22 27.77
N ASN A 103 -37.90 25.81 26.60
CA ASN A 103 -38.88 25.76 25.53
C ASN A 103 -38.72 24.46 24.74
N SER A 104 -39.55 23.47 25.04
CA SER A 104 -39.54 22.17 24.35
C SER A 104 -39.72 22.29 22.84
N ASN A 105 -40.49 23.28 22.35
CA ASN A 105 -40.69 23.46 20.91
C ASN A 105 -39.41 23.94 20.21
N GLU A 106 -38.60 24.76 20.88
CA GLU A 106 -37.31 25.21 20.35
C GLU A 106 -36.32 24.05 20.24
N LEU A 107 -36.25 23.20 21.27
CA LEU A 107 -35.40 22.01 21.27
C LEU A 107 -35.84 20.97 20.23
N GLN A 108 -37.14 20.67 20.17
CA GLN A 108 -37.69 19.71 19.20
C GLN A 108 -37.59 20.19 17.76
N GLY A 109 -37.56 21.51 17.54
CA GLY A 109 -37.26 22.09 16.22
C GLY A 109 -35.85 21.79 15.72
N ILE A 110 -34.92 21.43 16.60
CA ILE A 110 -33.55 21.02 16.26
C ILE A 110 -33.48 19.50 16.05
N ASP A 111 -33.95 18.72 17.02
CA ASP A 111 -34.08 17.26 16.94
C ASP A 111 -35.19 16.79 17.90
N PRO A 112 -36.11 15.91 17.48
CA PRO A 112 -37.21 15.43 18.33
C PRO A 112 -36.78 14.75 19.64
N SER A 113 -35.55 14.24 19.70
CA SER A 113 -35.00 13.56 20.88
C SER A 113 -34.29 14.49 21.87
N LEU A 114 -34.12 15.76 21.55
CA LEU A 114 -33.46 16.73 22.42
C LEU A 114 -34.36 17.14 23.58
N THR A 115 -33.81 17.02 24.79
CA THR A 115 -34.43 17.48 26.04
C THR A 115 -33.37 18.15 26.90
N PHE A 116 -33.80 19.05 27.79
CA PHE A 116 -32.93 19.69 28.75
C PHE A 116 -33.21 19.17 30.17
N ASP A 117 -32.16 18.69 30.85
CA ASP A 117 -32.27 18.17 32.21
C ASP A 117 -32.25 19.32 33.24
N LEU A 118 -33.38 19.54 33.91
CA LEU A 118 -33.55 20.56 34.94
C LEU A 118 -33.16 20.10 36.34
N THR A 119 -32.69 18.86 36.53
CA THR A 119 -32.36 18.35 37.87
C THR A 119 -31.26 19.18 38.55
N TRP A 120 -30.27 19.66 37.79
CA TRP A 120 -29.19 20.49 38.33
C TRP A 120 -29.64 21.91 38.69
N ASP A 121 -30.45 22.53 37.84
CA ASP A 121 -31.08 23.82 38.12
C ASP A 121 -31.89 23.75 39.43
N LYS A 122 -32.71 22.70 39.59
CA LYS A 122 -33.49 22.46 40.82
C LYS A 122 -32.62 22.26 42.06
N LYS A 123 -31.48 21.55 41.93
CA LYS A 123 -30.56 21.29 43.05
C LYS A 123 -29.77 22.52 43.47
N THR A 124 -29.37 23.36 42.52
CA THR A 124 -28.46 24.49 42.78
C THR A 124 -29.18 25.84 42.92
N GLY A 125 -30.46 25.91 42.56
CA GLY A 125 -31.21 27.16 42.43
C GLY A 125 -30.76 28.02 41.25
N TYR A 126 -29.80 27.57 40.44
CA TYR A 126 -29.36 28.27 39.25
C TYR A 126 -30.38 28.13 38.12
N CYS A 127 -30.58 29.20 37.36
CA CYS A 127 -31.61 29.26 36.33
C CYS A 127 -30.95 29.30 34.94
N THR A 128 -30.81 28.13 34.30
CA THR A 128 -30.32 28.05 32.92
C THR A 128 -31.44 28.45 31.96
N LYS A 129 -31.23 29.50 31.16
CA LYS A 129 -32.17 30.01 30.16
C LYS A 129 -31.62 29.87 28.76
N GLN A 130 -30.46 30.43 28.46
CA GLN A 130 -29.86 30.42 27.13
C GLN A 130 -28.63 29.52 27.10
N MET A 131 -28.37 28.88 25.97
CA MET A 131 -27.16 28.09 25.78
C MET A 131 -26.60 28.20 24.37
N LEU A 132 -25.31 28.56 24.27
CA LEU A 132 -24.55 28.51 23.02
C LEU A 132 -23.51 27.38 23.13
N VAL A 133 -23.64 26.37 22.28
CA VAL A 133 -22.80 25.16 22.26
C VAL A 133 -22.10 25.06 20.92
N VAL A 134 -20.77 25.06 20.94
CA VAL A 134 -19.93 25.15 19.74
C VAL A 134 -18.92 24.00 19.72
N PRO A 135 -18.79 23.27 18.60
CA PRO A 135 -17.80 22.22 18.49
C PRO A 135 -16.39 22.78 18.31
N VAL A 136 -15.42 22.14 18.95
CA VAL A 136 -13.98 22.40 18.78
C VAL A 136 -13.44 21.33 17.84
N VAL A 137 -13.17 21.72 16.60
CA VAL A 137 -12.76 20.79 15.53
C VAL A 137 -11.40 21.20 14.97
N TYR A 138 -10.54 20.23 14.71
CA TYR A 138 -9.28 20.42 13.97
C TYR A 138 -9.10 19.28 12.96
N ASP A 139 -8.81 19.62 11.71
CA ASP A 139 -8.60 18.65 10.61
C ASP A 139 -9.68 17.54 10.55
N ARG A 140 -10.96 17.95 10.64
CA ARG A 140 -12.16 17.08 10.67
C ARG A 140 -12.34 16.22 11.94
N TYR A 141 -11.42 16.27 12.91
CA TYR A 141 -11.56 15.61 14.20
C TYR A 141 -12.23 16.51 15.24
N LEU A 142 -13.26 16.00 15.92
CA LEU A 142 -13.83 16.65 17.09
C LEU A 142 -12.92 16.45 18.29
N LEU A 143 -12.42 17.54 18.86
CA LEU A 143 -11.48 17.53 19.98
C LEU A 143 -12.11 18.02 21.29
N GLY A 144 -13.22 18.74 21.22
CA GLY A 144 -13.87 19.31 22.38
C GLY A 144 -15.17 20.04 22.06
N ILE A 145 -15.76 20.66 23.08
CA ILE A 145 -16.99 21.45 22.99
C ILE A 145 -16.82 22.70 23.87
N ILE A 146 -17.25 23.86 23.39
CA ILE A 146 -17.42 25.06 24.22
C ILE A 146 -18.90 25.23 24.50
N GLN A 147 -19.27 25.31 25.76
CA GLN A 147 -20.64 25.56 26.20
C GLN A 147 -20.68 26.86 27.00
N LEU A 148 -21.46 27.83 26.54
CA LEU A 148 -21.76 29.07 27.23
C LEU A 148 -23.21 29.05 27.70
N ILE A 149 -23.46 29.51 28.91
CA ILE A 149 -24.78 29.55 29.53
C ILE A 149 -25.06 30.98 29.99
N ASN A 150 -26.23 31.49 29.58
CA ASN A 150 -26.79 32.80 29.90
C ASN A 150 -25.85 33.98 29.64
N LYS A 151 -26.30 35.00 28.91
CA LYS A 151 -25.58 36.26 28.85
C LYS A 151 -25.83 37.06 30.13
N LYS A 152 -24.81 37.69 30.71
CA LYS A 152 -24.94 38.50 31.95
C LYS A 152 -25.86 39.70 31.76
N THR A 153 -25.92 40.25 30.55
CA THR A 153 -26.88 41.31 30.18
C THR A 153 -28.32 40.83 30.13
N GLY A 154 -28.56 39.51 30.08
CA GLY A 154 -29.88 38.89 29.92
C GLY A 154 -30.35 38.77 28.46
N GLU A 155 -29.63 39.35 27.50
CA GLU A 155 -29.90 39.22 26.07
C GLU A 155 -29.54 37.82 25.54
N CYS A 156 -30.09 37.42 24.38
CA CYS A 156 -29.69 36.15 23.75
C CYS A 156 -28.31 36.27 23.09
N PHE A 157 -27.58 35.16 23.00
CA PHE A 157 -26.35 35.10 22.21
C PHE A 157 -26.63 35.42 20.75
N ASN A 158 -25.97 36.46 20.22
CA ASN A 158 -26.18 36.96 18.87
C ASN A 158 -25.18 36.32 17.88
N GLN A 159 -25.20 36.77 16.62
CA GLN A 159 -24.32 36.22 15.58
C GLN A 159 -22.85 36.61 15.75
N THR A 160 -22.58 37.75 16.39
CA THR A 160 -21.23 38.17 16.77
C THR A 160 -20.68 37.24 17.84
N ASP A 161 -21.47 36.89 18.86
CA ASP A 161 -21.09 35.93 19.89
C ASP A 161 -20.77 34.56 19.27
N GLN A 162 -21.62 34.07 18.36
CA GLN A 162 -21.38 32.82 17.64
C GLN A 162 -20.07 32.82 16.85
N SER A 163 -19.81 33.91 16.11
CA SER A 163 -18.59 34.05 15.30
C SER A 163 -17.35 34.09 16.19
N ALA A 164 -17.42 34.82 17.31
CA ALA A 164 -16.35 34.92 18.29
C ALA A 164 -16.00 33.56 18.91
N VAL A 165 -17.00 32.79 19.34
CA VAL A 165 -16.78 31.45 19.91
C VAL A 165 -16.21 30.49 18.86
N MET A 166 -16.66 30.58 17.61
CA MET A 166 -16.12 29.78 16.50
C MET A 166 -14.65 30.09 16.18
N ASP A 167 -14.21 31.34 16.31
CA ASP A 167 -12.80 31.66 16.11
C ASP A 167 -11.93 31.16 17.26
N ILE A 168 -12.40 31.30 18.50
CA ILE A 168 -11.72 30.71 19.67
C ILE A 168 -11.72 29.18 19.59
N SER A 169 -12.77 28.54 19.07
CA SER A 169 -12.84 27.09 18.92
C SER A 169 -11.78 26.57 17.95
N LYS A 170 -11.47 27.28 16.85
CA LYS A 170 -10.37 26.92 15.94
C LYS A 170 -9.01 26.94 16.65
N VAL A 171 -8.74 28.00 17.41
CA VAL A 171 -7.48 28.15 18.16
C VAL A 171 -7.34 27.06 19.22
N LEU A 172 -8.41 26.81 19.99
CA LEU A 172 -8.46 25.72 20.96
C LEU A 172 -8.27 24.35 20.31
N GLY A 173 -8.84 24.12 19.12
CA GLY A 173 -8.65 22.89 18.36
C GLY A 173 -7.18 22.60 18.08
N ILE A 174 -6.44 23.60 17.58
CA ILE A 174 -5.00 23.48 17.33
C ILE A 174 -4.22 23.17 18.62
N ALA A 175 -4.52 23.88 19.71
CA ALA A 175 -3.81 23.73 20.97
C ALA A 175 -4.08 22.39 21.66
N ILE A 176 -5.34 21.96 21.71
CA ILE A 176 -5.74 20.66 22.27
C ILE A 176 -5.12 19.53 21.45
N PHE A 177 -5.13 19.61 20.12
CA PHE A 177 -4.49 18.61 19.26
C PHE A 177 -2.98 18.49 19.52
N LYS A 178 -2.26 19.61 19.56
CA LYS A 178 -0.82 19.64 19.87
C LYS A 178 -0.53 19.07 21.25
N ASN A 179 -1.34 19.43 22.25
CA ASN A 179 -1.16 18.95 23.63
C ASN A 179 -1.50 17.46 23.79
N GLN A 180 -2.53 16.95 23.11
CA GLN A 180 -2.81 15.51 23.09
C GLN A 180 -1.69 14.72 22.41
N LYS A 181 -1.14 15.25 21.31
CA LYS A 181 0.03 14.66 20.64
C LYS A 181 1.29 14.70 21.52
N ALA A 182 1.52 15.79 22.25
CA ALA A 182 2.64 15.93 23.18
C ALA A 182 2.46 15.08 24.44
N ALA A 183 1.24 14.95 24.98
CA ALA A 183 0.94 14.08 26.12
C ALA A 183 1.06 12.60 25.77
N GLN A 184 0.73 12.21 24.53
CA GLN A 184 1.06 10.89 23.99
C GLN A 184 2.58 10.66 23.92
N ALA A 185 3.38 11.71 23.77
CA ALA A 185 4.85 11.65 23.81
C ALA A 185 5.45 11.74 25.23
N ALA A 186 4.67 12.09 26.27
CA ALA A 186 5.13 12.35 27.63
C ALA A 186 4.84 11.23 28.66
N LYS A 187 4.36 10.06 28.22
CA LYS A 187 4.50 8.81 29.01
C LYS A 187 6.00 8.56 29.25
N PRO A 188 6.42 7.91 30.37
CA PRO A 188 7.82 7.53 30.55
C PRO A 188 8.29 6.86 29.25
N GLY A 189 9.37 7.35 28.65
CA GLY A 189 9.75 6.89 27.32
C GLY A 189 9.83 5.37 27.31
N LYS A 190 9.33 4.72 26.25
CA LYS A 190 9.41 3.26 26.05
C LYS A 190 10.80 2.69 26.38
N PHE A 191 11.85 3.50 26.25
CA PHE A 191 13.27 3.19 26.45
C PHE A 191 13.87 3.69 27.78
N GLN A 192 13.06 4.27 28.69
CA GLN A 192 13.53 4.87 29.94
C GLN A 192 14.29 3.87 30.82
N PHE A 193 13.87 2.60 30.83
CA PHE A 193 14.58 1.55 31.57
C PHE A 193 16.00 1.32 31.05
N LEU A 194 16.26 1.48 29.74
CA LEU A 194 17.62 1.38 29.20
C LEU A 194 18.49 2.56 29.65
N ILE A 195 17.91 3.76 29.76
CA ILE A 195 18.60 4.98 30.21
C ILE A 195 18.90 4.89 31.70
N SER A 196 17.88 4.59 32.53
CA SER A 196 18.00 4.57 33.99
C SER A 196 18.95 3.49 34.51
N ASN A 197 19.14 2.40 33.75
CA ASN A 197 20.10 1.34 34.08
C ASN A 197 21.49 1.55 33.42
N GLY A 198 21.71 2.68 32.74
CA GLY A 198 22.99 3.01 32.11
C GLY A 198 23.36 2.11 30.91
N ILE A 199 22.39 1.44 30.31
CA ILE A 199 22.59 0.53 29.17
C ILE A 199 22.79 1.34 27.88
N LEU A 200 22.03 2.42 27.70
CA LEU A 200 22.13 3.33 26.56
C LEU A 200 21.95 4.77 27.00
N THR A 201 22.52 5.70 26.24
CA THR A 201 22.29 7.13 26.42
C THR A 201 21.05 7.60 25.66
N GLU A 202 20.51 8.78 26.00
CA GLU A 202 19.45 9.41 25.21
C GLU A 202 19.85 9.64 23.75
N ASN A 203 21.14 9.89 23.48
CA ASN A 203 21.65 10.08 22.12
C ASN A 203 21.58 8.78 21.30
N ASP A 204 21.93 7.64 21.90
CA ASP A 204 21.88 6.33 21.25
C ASP A 204 20.43 5.98 20.83
N ILE A 205 19.47 6.24 21.72
CA ILE A 205 18.04 6.02 21.45
C ILE A 205 17.56 6.95 20.32
N ASN A 206 17.94 8.21 20.35
CA ASN A 206 17.59 9.17 19.29
C ASN A 206 18.20 8.78 17.94
N GLU A 207 19.40 8.24 17.93
CA GLU A 207 20.04 7.71 16.73
C GLU A 207 19.32 6.46 16.20
N ALA A 208 18.97 5.52 17.08
CA ALA A 208 18.19 4.34 16.72
C ALA A 208 16.84 4.74 16.08
N ILE A 209 16.12 5.70 16.67
CA ILE A 209 14.86 6.23 16.13
C ILE A 209 15.08 6.84 14.74
N LYS A 210 16.12 7.66 14.52
CA LYS A 210 16.41 8.23 13.20
C LYS A 210 16.62 7.15 12.13
N ARG A 211 17.28 6.05 12.47
CA ARG A 211 17.56 4.94 11.54
C ARG A 211 16.32 4.12 11.15
N THR A 212 15.24 4.14 11.95
CA THR A 212 13.97 3.47 11.59
C THR A 212 13.39 3.96 10.26
N SER A 213 13.44 5.27 10.02
CA SER A 213 12.92 5.88 8.80
C SER A 213 13.65 5.44 7.52
N LYS A 214 14.91 5.03 7.64
CA LYS A 214 15.76 4.59 6.52
C LYS A 214 15.68 3.09 6.26
N THR A 215 15.39 2.30 7.30
CA THR A 215 15.49 0.82 7.27
C THR A 215 14.14 0.12 7.31
N GLY A 216 13.06 0.80 7.70
CA GLY A 216 11.73 0.21 7.84
C GLY A 216 11.57 -0.76 9.02
N LYS A 217 12.62 -0.96 9.84
CA LYS A 217 12.61 -1.83 11.03
C LYS A 217 12.07 -1.14 12.27
N SER A 218 11.64 -1.92 13.28
CA SER A 218 11.28 -1.38 14.59
C SER A 218 12.51 -0.78 15.31
N VAL A 219 12.26 0.11 16.28
CA VAL A 219 13.36 0.67 17.10
C VAL A 219 14.04 -0.46 17.87
N GLU A 220 13.27 -1.41 18.40
CA GLU A 220 13.76 -2.58 19.14
C GLU A 220 14.70 -3.43 18.28
N ALA A 221 14.37 -3.65 17.01
CA ALA A 221 15.22 -4.38 16.08
C ALA A 221 16.55 -3.66 15.81
N ILE A 222 16.54 -2.33 15.71
CA ILE A 222 17.76 -1.52 15.54
C ILE A 222 18.61 -1.57 16.81
N LEU A 223 17.99 -1.49 17.99
CA LEU A 223 18.71 -1.64 19.26
C LEU A 223 19.37 -3.02 19.37
N MET A 224 18.72 -4.07 18.88
CA MET A 224 19.30 -5.42 18.84
C MET A 224 20.43 -5.54 17.80
N SER A 225 20.25 -5.03 16.58
CA SER A 225 21.23 -5.22 15.49
C SER A 225 22.44 -4.30 15.59
N ASP A 226 22.21 -3.01 15.87
CA ASP A 226 23.23 -1.97 15.73
C ASP A 226 23.89 -1.66 17.07
N PHE A 227 23.10 -1.65 18.14
CA PHE A 227 23.56 -1.36 19.51
C PHE A 227 23.82 -2.63 20.33
N LYS A 228 23.65 -3.81 19.72
CA LYS A 228 23.94 -5.13 20.31
C LYS A 228 23.23 -5.39 21.64
N ILE A 229 22.06 -4.80 21.84
CA ILE A 229 21.23 -5.08 23.02
C ILE A 229 20.63 -6.47 22.88
N SER A 230 20.82 -7.31 23.90
CA SER A 230 20.26 -8.66 23.92
C SER A 230 18.74 -8.66 23.96
N LYS A 231 18.11 -9.66 23.33
CA LYS A 231 16.65 -9.78 23.26
C LYS A 231 15.99 -9.87 24.64
N GLU A 232 16.68 -10.45 25.61
CA GLU A 232 16.24 -10.57 27.01
C GLU A 232 16.05 -9.19 27.65
N VAL A 233 17.00 -8.28 27.44
CA VAL A 233 16.95 -6.90 27.94
C VAL A 233 15.80 -6.10 27.28
N ILE A 234 15.59 -6.29 25.98
CA ILE A 234 14.43 -5.72 25.28
C ILE A 234 13.12 -6.29 25.82
N GLY A 235 13.09 -7.58 26.14
CA GLY A 235 11.93 -8.22 26.77
C GLY A 235 11.61 -7.61 28.13
N THR A 236 12.61 -7.47 29.01
CA THR A 236 12.45 -6.83 30.33
C THR A 236 11.96 -5.39 30.19
N LEU A 237 12.58 -4.61 29.29
CA LEU A 237 12.17 -3.25 28.97
C LEU A 237 10.67 -3.16 28.63
N LEU A 238 10.23 -3.97 27.67
CA LEU A 238 8.85 -3.96 27.19
C LEU A 238 7.88 -4.44 28.27
N SER A 239 8.25 -5.47 29.03
CA SER A 239 7.44 -5.96 30.14
C SER A 239 7.28 -4.93 31.26
N GLU A 240 8.34 -4.23 31.63
CA GLU A 240 8.28 -3.19 32.64
C GLU A 240 7.48 -1.97 32.20
N TYR A 241 7.59 -1.61 30.91
CA TYR A 241 6.87 -0.47 30.34
C TYR A 241 5.36 -0.74 30.22
N TYR A 242 4.97 -1.88 29.64
CA TYR A 242 3.57 -2.23 29.42
C TYR A 242 2.89 -2.93 30.60
N LYS A 243 3.66 -3.33 31.62
CA LYS A 243 3.18 -4.11 32.78
C LYS A 243 2.51 -5.43 32.38
N THR A 244 3.02 -6.08 31.33
CA THR A 244 2.56 -7.39 30.85
C THR A 244 3.75 -8.29 30.50
N ARG A 245 3.53 -9.61 30.40
CA ARG A 245 4.62 -10.53 30.03
C ARG A 245 5.04 -10.32 28.57
N PHE A 246 6.34 -10.42 28.34
CA PHE A 246 6.92 -10.40 27.00
C PHE A 246 6.95 -11.80 26.42
N ILE A 247 6.49 -11.96 25.18
CA ILE A 247 6.47 -13.24 24.48
C ILE A 247 7.47 -13.17 23.32
N PRO A 248 8.65 -13.79 23.46
CA PRO A 248 9.62 -13.91 22.36
C PRO A 248 9.17 -14.96 21.33
N TYR A 249 9.62 -14.79 20.08
CA TYR A 249 9.54 -15.86 19.09
C TYR A 249 10.55 -16.98 19.40
N HIS A 250 10.08 -18.23 19.26
CA HIS A 250 10.87 -19.45 19.31
C HIS A 250 10.43 -20.40 18.18
N GLU A 251 11.38 -21.12 17.57
CA GLU A 251 11.10 -22.06 16.48
C GLU A 251 10.28 -23.29 16.90
N ASN A 252 10.20 -23.59 18.19
CA ASN A 252 9.44 -24.75 18.72
C ASN A 252 8.09 -24.33 19.31
N MET A 253 7.63 -23.10 19.05
CA MET A 253 6.37 -22.59 19.60
C MET A 253 5.18 -23.28 18.92
N ILE A 254 4.24 -23.80 19.71
CA ILE A 254 3.03 -24.45 19.21
C ILE A 254 1.83 -23.56 19.53
N ILE A 255 1.15 -23.05 18.50
CA ILE A 255 -0.08 -22.27 18.63
C ILE A 255 -1.28 -23.11 18.22
N PRO A 256 -2.39 -23.10 18.99
CA PRO A 256 -3.60 -23.81 18.60
C PRO A 256 -4.16 -23.29 17.26
N ARG A 257 -4.16 -24.14 16.22
CA ARG A 257 -4.65 -23.79 14.86
C ARG A 257 -6.11 -23.31 14.83
N GLU A 258 -6.90 -23.72 15.82
CA GLU A 258 -8.29 -23.30 15.99
C GLU A 258 -8.45 -21.78 16.20
N LEU A 259 -7.43 -21.11 16.77
CA LEU A 259 -7.44 -19.66 16.99
C LEU A 259 -7.09 -18.83 15.75
N LEU A 260 -6.64 -19.51 14.68
CA LEU A 260 -6.19 -18.90 13.42
C LEU A 260 -7.15 -19.19 12.25
N LYS A 261 -8.20 -19.98 12.46
CA LYS A 261 -9.23 -20.25 11.44
C LYS A 261 -9.91 -18.94 11.01
N ASP A 262 -10.22 -18.86 9.72
CA ASP A 262 -10.92 -17.74 9.05
C ASP A 262 -10.13 -16.44 8.79
N LEU A 263 -8.88 -16.32 9.27
CA LEU A 263 -8.07 -15.12 9.06
C LEU A 263 -6.74 -15.36 8.34
N LYS A 264 -6.44 -14.49 7.38
CA LYS A 264 -5.21 -14.54 6.57
C LYS A 264 -4.01 -13.94 7.31
N PRO A 265 -2.77 -14.38 7.04
CA PRO A 265 -1.56 -13.81 7.64
C PRO A 265 -1.44 -12.29 7.47
N GLY A 266 -1.90 -11.76 6.32
CA GLY A 266 -1.90 -10.32 6.06
C GLY A 266 -2.76 -9.51 7.05
N PHE A 267 -3.82 -10.10 7.59
CA PHE A 267 -4.65 -9.46 8.61
C PHE A 267 -3.88 -9.32 9.94
N PHE A 268 -3.23 -10.39 10.38
CA PHE A 268 -2.40 -10.40 11.60
C PHE A 268 -1.20 -9.46 11.47
N LYS A 269 -0.53 -9.43 10.31
CA LYS A 269 0.58 -8.50 10.04
C LYS A 269 0.13 -7.05 10.00
N ALA A 270 -1.00 -6.75 9.36
CA ALA A 270 -1.54 -5.39 9.28
C ALA A 270 -1.91 -4.81 10.65
N HIS A 271 -2.33 -5.66 11.59
CA HIS A 271 -2.72 -5.26 12.94
C HIS A 271 -1.67 -5.58 14.01
N ALA A 272 -0.51 -6.14 13.63
CA ALA A 272 0.62 -6.51 14.47
C ALA A 272 0.23 -7.26 15.76
N PHE A 273 -0.53 -8.36 15.62
CA PHE A 273 -0.83 -9.28 16.72
C PHE A 273 -0.93 -10.74 16.27
N VAL A 274 -0.79 -11.67 17.21
CA VAL A 274 -1.02 -13.11 17.01
C VAL A 274 -1.46 -13.80 18.33
N PRO A 275 -2.51 -14.63 18.33
CA PRO A 275 -2.86 -15.44 19.51
C PRO A 275 -1.86 -16.59 19.68
N VAL A 276 -1.27 -16.79 20.86
CA VAL A 276 -0.11 -17.67 21.08
C VAL A 276 -0.33 -18.88 21.98
N SER A 277 -1.37 -18.90 22.82
CA SER A 277 -1.73 -20.09 23.58
C SER A 277 -3.21 -20.06 23.96
N ASP A 278 -3.80 -21.23 24.21
CA ASP A 278 -5.11 -21.40 24.84
C ASP A 278 -4.92 -22.33 26.05
N GLU A 279 -4.81 -21.74 27.23
CA GLU A 279 -4.67 -22.49 28.48
C GLU A 279 -5.98 -22.40 29.26
N GLY A 280 -6.81 -23.44 29.15
CA GLY A 280 -8.04 -23.55 29.94
C GLY A 280 -9.11 -22.48 29.64
N GLY A 281 -9.12 -21.89 28.43
CA GLY A 281 -10.08 -20.86 28.02
C GLY A 281 -9.56 -19.42 28.12
N ASN A 282 -8.34 -19.22 28.65
CA ASN A 282 -7.65 -17.93 28.61
C ASN A 282 -6.67 -17.91 27.43
N ILE A 283 -6.92 -17.04 26.44
CA ILE A 283 -6.08 -16.94 25.25
C ILE A 283 -5.05 -15.84 25.44
N ALA A 284 -3.77 -16.21 25.37
CA ALA A 284 -2.69 -15.22 25.31
C ALA A 284 -2.56 -14.66 23.90
N VAL A 285 -2.49 -13.34 23.77
CA VAL A 285 -2.33 -12.64 22.48
C VAL A 285 -1.09 -11.78 22.53
N ALA A 286 -0.10 -12.11 21.70
CA ALA A 286 1.10 -11.31 21.53
C ALA A 286 0.80 -10.10 20.62
N MET A 287 1.12 -8.90 21.08
CA MET A 287 0.85 -7.63 20.39
C MET A 287 2.04 -6.69 20.47
N GLU A 288 2.23 -5.86 19.44
CA GLU A 288 3.29 -4.85 19.46
C GLU A 288 3.05 -3.78 20.53
N ASN A 289 1.77 -3.42 20.74
CA ASN A 289 1.37 -2.46 21.76
C ASN A 289 0.07 -2.92 22.46
N PRO A 290 0.17 -3.57 23.64
CA PRO A 290 -0.99 -4.02 24.41
C PRO A 290 -1.92 -2.90 24.89
N GLU A 291 -1.49 -1.64 24.90
CA GLU A 291 -2.34 -0.49 25.27
C GLU A 291 -3.14 0.07 24.08
N TYR A 292 -2.87 -0.37 22.85
CA TYR A 292 -3.53 0.16 21.65
C TYR A 292 -4.96 -0.38 21.52
N LEU A 293 -5.92 0.41 22.03
CA LEU A 293 -7.34 0.04 22.11
C LEU A 293 -7.96 -0.39 20.76
N PRO A 294 -7.71 0.29 19.62
CA PRO A 294 -8.28 -0.15 18.34
C PRO A 294 -7.89 -1.58 17.96
N ALA A 295 -6.62 -1.99 18.20
CA ALA A 295 -6.22 -3.37 17.93
C ALA A 295 -6.88 -4.36 18.90
N ARG A 296 -7.05 -4.00 20.18
CA ARG A 296 -7.78 -4.85 21.14
C ARG A 296 -9.24 -5.06 20.75
N ASP A 297 -9.90 -4.02 20.23
CA ASP A 297 -11.28 -4.12 19.75
C ASP A 297 -11.39 -5.02 18.53
N VAL A 298 -10.43 -4.93 17.60
CA VAL A 298 -10.34 -5.84 16.45
C VAL A 298 -10.14 -7.29 16.92
N ILE A 299 -9.21 -7.51 17.85
CA ILE A 299 -8.93 -8.85 18.41
C ILE A 299 -10.15 -9.43 19.10
N LYS A 300 -10.89 -8.65 19.90
CA LYS A 300 -12.13 -9.12 20.56
C LYS A 300 -13.24 -9.51 19.59
N ARG A 301 -13.35 -8.83 18.44
CA ARG A 301 -14.34 -9.18 17.41
C ARG A 301 -13.98 -10.46 16.68
N VAL A 302 -12.69 -10.65 16.46
CA VAL A 302 -12.12 -11.81 15.77
C VAL A 302 -12.12 -13.04 16.65
N ILE A 303 -11.50 -12.93 17.82
CA ILE A 303 -11.36 -14.01 18.79
C ILE A 303 -12.58 -13.90 19.70
N GLN A 304 -13.68 -14.54 19.31
CA GLN A 304 -14.98 -14.52 19.99
C GLN A 304 -14.97 -15.31 21.33
N LYS A 305 -13.92 -15.17 22.15
CA LYS A 305 -13.80 -15.75 23.49
C LYS A 305 -13.72 -14.65 24.56
N LYS A 306 -14.17 -14.97 25.78
CA LYS A 306 -14.38 -13.98 26.85
C LYS A 306 -13.10 -13.55 27.58
N ASP A 307 -12.11 -14.43 27.68
CA ASP A 307 -10.90 -14.19 28.48
C ASP A 307 -9.66 -14.11 27.57
N LEU A 308 -9.18 -12.89 27.35
CA LEU A 308 -8.00 -12.57 26.53
C LEU A 308 -6.92 -11.92 27.39
N GLU A 309 -5.73 -12.50 27.40
CA GLU A 309 -4.54 -11.94 28.01
C GLU A 309 -3.68 -11.23 26.95
N TYR A 310 -3.55 -9.91 27.04
CA TYR A 310 -2.77 -9.12 26.09
C TYR A 310 -1.30 -9.03 26.54
N CYS A 311 -0.41 -9.67 25.79
CA CYS A 311 1.02 -9.75 26.07
C CYS A 311 1.80 -8.90 25.06
N VAL A 312 2.96 -8.36 25.48
CA VAL A 312 3.81 -7.58 24.58
C VAL A 312 4.78 -8.47 23.81
N SER A 313 5.03 -8.15 22.54
CA SER A 313 6.12 -8.75 21.75
C SER A 313 6.68 -7.72 20.77
N THR A 314 7.86 -8.00 20.18
CA THR A 314 8.43 -7.13 19.14
C THR A 314 7.68 -7.34 17.82
N ARG A 315 7.64 -6.34 16.94
CA ARG A 315 7.02 -6.48 15.62
C ARG A 315 7.65 -7.62 14.83
N GLU A 316 8.97 -7.72 14.88
CA GLU A 316 9.75 -8.76 14.23
C GLU A 316 9.41 -10.14 14.79
N ASP A 317 9.29 -10.29 16.12
CA ASP A 317 8.86 -11.55 16.71
C ASP A 317 7.43 -11.92 16.33
N ILE A 318 6.51 -10.96 16.30
CA ILE A 318 5.12 -11.19 15.87
C ILE A 318 5.09 -11.60 14.40
N PHE A 319 5.90 -10.97 13.55
CA PHE A 319 5.97 -11.32 12.14
C PHE A 319 6.62 -12.69 11.96
N ASN A 320 7.69 -13.00 12.69
CA ASN A 320 8.32 -14.31 12.69
C ASN A 320 7.40 -15.39 13.26
N MET A 321 6.58 -15.07 14.26
CA MET A 321 5.51 -15.92 14.76
C MET A 321 4.52 -16.19 13.63
N ILE A 322 3.87 -15.16 13.09
CA ILE A 322 2.93 -15.29 11.97
C ILE A 322 3.56 -16.11 10.85
N ASP A 323 4.75 -15.73 10.40
CA ASP A 323 5.49 -16.45 9.38
C ASP A 323 5.77 -17.89 9.80
N HIS A 324 6.21 -18.18 11.01
CA HIS A 324 6.38 -19.56 11.47
C HIS A 324 5.07 -20.36 11.53
N PHE A 325 3.93 -19.76 11.86
CA PHE A 325 2.63 -20.46 11.88
C PHE A 325 2.06 -20.68 10.48
N PHE A 326 2.25 -19.71 9.59
CA PHE A 326 1.81 -19.75 8.20
C PHE A 326 2.87 -20.34 7.23
N MET A 327 4.13 -20.54 7.67
CA MET A 327 5.27 -21.15 6.95
C MET A 327 5.73 -22.48 7.57
N GLY A 328 5.38 -22.77 8.83
CA GLY A 328 5.35 -24.13 9.38
C GLY A 328 4.24 -24.96 8.74
N SER A 329 3.24 -24.28 8.19
CA SER A 329 2.37 -24.79 7.13
C SER A 329 2.93 -24.55 5.73
N GLY A 330 4.06 -23.88 5.52
CA GLY A 330 4.68 -23.60 4.21
C GLY A 330 5.50 -24.74 3.61
N LYS A 331 5.85 -25.76 4.41
CA LYS A 331 6.28 -27.07 3.87
C LYS A 331 5.11 -28.00 3.54
N GLU A 332 3.91 -27.73 4.08
CA GLU A 332 2.69 -28.50 3.82
C GLU A 332 1.69 -27.80 2.86
N ILE A 333 1.73 -26.47 2.69
CA ILE A 333 0.80 -25.68 1.86
C ILE A 333 1.12 -25.83 0.37
N ILE A 334 2.36 -26.18 0.02
CA ILE A 334 2.68 -26.56 -1.37
C ILE A 334 2.07 -27.93 -1.71
N THR A 335 1.76 -28.75 -0.69
CA THR A 335 1.12 -30.08 -0.85
C THR A 335 -0.36 -30.12 -0.46
N ASP A 336 -0.91 -29.10 0.20
CA ASP A 336 -2.30 -29.10 0.72
C ASP A 336 -3.17 -27.92 0.23
N SER A 337 -2.73 -27.20 -0.82
CA SER A 337 -3.73 -26.89 -1.84
C SER A 337 -4.11 -28.25 -2.40
N GLY A 338 -5.27 -28.78 -2.00
CA GLY A 338 -5.76 -30.09 -2.43
C GLY A 338 -5.41 -30.34 -3.89
N SER A 339 -5.16 -31.61 -4.23
CA SER A 339 -4.74 -31.94 -5.59
C SER A 339 -5.68 -31.24 -6.58
N ILE A 340 -5.17 -30.82 -7.74
CA ILE A 340 -6.03 -30.20 -8.76
C ILE A 340 -7.24 -31.12 -9.04
N GLU A 341 -7.07 -32.43 -8.88
CA GLU A 341 -8.10 -33.47 -8.91
C GLU A 341 -9.16 -33.32 -7.80
N ASP A 342 -8.78 -32.96 -6.57
CA ASP A 342 -9.69 -32.67 -5.46
C ASP A 342 -10.47 -31.36 -5.69
N ILE A 343 -9.80 -30.30 -6.16
CA ILE A 343 -10.45 -29.03 -6.52
C ILE A 343 -11.44 -29.24 -7.68
N LEU A 344 -11.07 -30.07 -8.66
CA LEU A 344 -11.97 -30.47 -9.74
C LEU A 344 -13.08 -31.40 -9.27
N GLY A 345 -12.85 -32.18 -8.22
CA GLY A 345 -13.87 -32.98 -7.54
C GLY A 345 -14.97 -32.11 -6.94
N GLN A 346 -14.60 -30.98 -6.35
CA GLN A 346 -15.55 -29.96 -5.85
C GLN A 346 -16.29 -29.24 -6.99
N LEU A 347 -15.76 -29.28 -8.21
CA LEU A 347 -16.37 -28.72 -9.42
C LEU A 347 -17.20 -29.75 -10.21
N LYS A 348 -17.47 -30.95 -9.67
CA LYS A 348 -18.36 -31.92 -10.33
C LYS A 348 -19.82 -31.55 -10.05
N SER A 349 -20.60 -31.41 -11.13
CA SER A 349 -22.02 -31.10 -11.10
C SER A 349 -22.84 -32.26 -10.52
N GLU A 350 -23.60 -31.98 -9.46
CA GLU A 350 -24.93 -32.58 -9.28
C GLU A 350 -25.81 -32.16 -10.47
N ASP A 351 -26.71 -33.03 -10.90
CA ASP A 351 -27.38 -33.02 -12.20
C ASP A 351 -28.02 -31.69 -12.68
N ASP A 352 -27.92 -31.48 -14.00
CA ASP A 352 -28.81 -30.80 -14.96
C ASP A 352 -29.89 -29.79 -14.48
N ASP A 353 -29.52 -28.76 -13.70
CA ASP A 353 -30.34 -27.54 -13.60
C ASP A 353 -29.57 -26.29 -14.08
N GLU A 354 -30.26 -25.45 -14.85
CA GLU A 354 -29.73 -24.19 -15.40
C GLU A 354 -29.23 -23.27 -14.26
N PRO A 355 -28.05 -22.63 -14.39
CA PRO A 355 -27.60 -21.71 -13.37
C PRO A 355 -28.44 -20.42 -13.42
N GLU A 356 -29.36 -20.27 -12.47
CA GLU A 356 -29.91 -18.97 -12.11
C GLU A 356 -28.79 -18.06 -11.58
N GLU A 357 -28.72 -16.84 -12.10
CA GLU A 357 -27.85 -15.78 -11.58
C GLU A 357 -28.33 -15.38 -10.18
N SER A 358 -27.74 -15.99 -9.14
CA SER A 358 -27.87 -15.53 -7.76
C SER A 358 -26.58 -14.86 -7.29
N GLU A 359 -26.69 -13.62 -6.81
CA GLU A 359 -25.61 -12.85 -6.19
C GLU A 359 -25.38 -13.33 -4.75
N GLY A 360 -24.82 -14.52 -4.60
CA GLY A 360 -24.28 -15.06 -3.36
C GLY A 360 -22.98 -15.81 -3.65
N VAL A 361 -21.95 -15.63 -2.82
CA VAL A 361 -20.66 -16.34 -2.99
C VAL A 361 -20.92 -17.83 -2.78
N THR A 362 -20.85 -18.61 -3.86
CA THR A 362 -21.08 -20.07 -3.83
C THR A 362 -19.79 -20.81 -3.44
N GLU A 363 -19.88 -22.06 -2.97
CA GLU A 363 -18.70 -22.93 -2.76
C GLU A 363 -17.87 -23.07 -4.06
N ASN A 364 -18.54 -23.04 -5.21
CA ASN A 364 -17.93 -23.05 -6.53
C ASN A 364 -17.03 -21.84 -6.81
N ASP A 365 -17.37 -20.65 -6.29
CA ASP A 365 -16.53 -19.45 -6.43
C ASP A 365 -15.18 -19.62 -5.71
N THR A 366 -15.19 -20.30 -4.56
CA THR A 366 -13.97 -20.59 -3.81
C THR A 366 -13.08 -21.59 -4.56
N ALA A 367 -13.66 -22.64 -5.13
CA ALA A 367 -12.93 -23.62 -5.94
C ALA A 367 -12.31 -22.99 -7.20
N ILE A 368 -13.02 -22.08 -7.88
CA ILE A 368 -12.48 -21.35 -9.05
C ILE A 368 -11.32 -20.44 -8.65
N VAL A 369 -11.44 -19.73 -7.51
CA VAL A 369 -10.34 -18.89 -7.00
C VAL A 369 -9.10 -19.73 -6.72
N GLN A 370 -9.26 -20.87 -6.06
CA GLN A 370 -8.15 -21.79 -5.78
C GLN A 370 -7.53 -22.36 -7.05
N LEU A 371 -8.35 -22.82 -8.00
CA LEU A 371 -7.90 -23.35 -9.29
C LEU A 371 -7.04 -22.33 -10.05
N ILE A 372 -7.49 -21.07 -10.16
CA ILE A 372 -6.76 -20.03 -10.89
C ILE A 372 -5.46 -19.66 -10.18
N ASN A 373 -5.50 -19.49 -8.85
CA ASN A 373 -4.29 -19.21 -8.08
C ASN A 373 -3.27 -20.36 -8.21
N LYS A 374 -3.71 -21.60 -8.07
CA LYS A 374 -2.87 -22.79 -8.22
C LYS A 374 -2.29 -22.91 -9.63
N SER A 375 -3.09 -22.64 -10.66
CA SER A 375 -2.62 -22.64 -12.06
C SER A 375 -1.50 -21.62 -12.28
N ILE A 376 -1.60 -20.42 -11.70
CA ILE A 376 -0.55 -19.39 -11.82
C ILE A 376 0.72 -19.80 -11.05
N ILE A 377 0.57 -20.36 -9.84
CA ILE A 377 1.70 -20.85 -9.03
C ILE A 377 2.43 -21.98 -9.75
N ASP A 378 1.71 -22.95 -10.30
CA ASP A 378 2.27 -24.08 -11.01
C ASP A 378 2.93 -23.66 -12.33
N ALA A 379 2.35 -22.69 -13.04
CA ALA A 379 2.99 -22.09 -14.21
C ALA A 379 4.34 -21.46 -13.85
N TYR A 380 4.39 -20.69 -12.75
CA TYR A 380 5.64 -20.10 -12.26
C TYR A 380 6.66 -21.16 -11.85
N ALA A 381 6.24 -22.17 -11.07
CA ALA A 381 7.11 -23.27 -10.63
C ALA A 381 7.70 -24.07 -11.80
N ARG A 382 6.96 -24.18 -12.91
CA ARG A 382 7.41 -24.83 -14.16
C ARG A 382 8.13 -23.88 -15.13
N ASN A 383 8.46 -22.66 -14.70
CA ASN A 383 9.08 -21.62 -15.54
C ASN A 383 8.33 -21.38 -16.86
N ALA A 384 7.00 -21.41 -16.84
CA ALA A 384 6.19 -21.10 -18.01
C ALA A 384 6.24 -19.61 -18.35
N SER A 385 6.32 -19.27 -19.64
CA SER A 385 6.27 -17.89 -20.13
C SER A 385 4.84 -17.34 -20.22
N ASP A 386 3.89 -18.20 -20.61
CA ASP A 386 2.50 -17.81 -20.84
C ASP A 386 1.55 -18.91 -20.32
N ILE A 387 0.40 -18.50 -19.79
CA ILE A 387 -0.76 -19.35 -19.48
C ILE A 387 -1.85 -19.00 -20.48
N HIS A 388 -2.36 -19.99 -21.18
CA HIS A 388 -3.47 -19.85 -22.13
C HIS A 388 -4.71 -20.50 -21.53
N VAL A 389 -5.80 -19.75 -21.42
CA VAL A 389 -7.11 -20.23 -20.96
C VAL A 389 -8.08 -20.12 -22.13
N GLU A 390 -8.54 -21.26 -22.63
CA GLU A 390 -9.25 -21.37 -23.92
C GLU A 390 -10.62 -22.02 -23.75
N PRO A 391 -11.67 -21.24 -23.48
CA PRO A 391 -13.05 -21.70 -23.51
C PRO A 391 -13.43 -22.19 -24.91
N ARG A 392 -13.95 -23.43 -25.02
CA ARG A 392 -14.33 -24.02 -26.31
C ARG A 392 -15.82 -23.82 -26.62
N PRO A 393 -16.24 -23.80 -27.90
CA PRO A 393 -17.65 -23.60 -28.26
C PRO A 393 -18.58 -24.71 -27.77
N GLY A 394 -19.84 -24.37 -27.50
CA GLY A 394 -20.87 -25.32 -27.06
C GLY A 394 -20.63 -25.88 -25.65
N LYS A 395 -20.91 -27.18 -25.47
CA LYS A 395 -20.66 -27.96 -24.24
C LYS A 395 -19.24 -28.55 -24.17
N LYS A 396 -18.28 -28.00 -24.92
CA LYS A 396 -16.87 -28.43 -24.86
C LYS A 396 -16.17 -27.76 -23.68
N ASN A 397 -15.31 -28.50 -23.01
CA ASN A 397 -14.57 -28.05 -21.84
C ASN A 397 -13.57 -26.93 -22.17
N THR A 398 -13.25 -26.12 -21.17
CA THR A 398 -12.20 -25.10 -21.24
C THR A 398 -10.84 -25.77 -21.07
N VAL A 399 -9.85 -25.41 -21.87
CA VAL A 399 -8.49 -25.97 -21.80
C VAL A 399 -7.54 -24.90 -21.27
N ILE A 400 -6.77 -25.23 -20.23
CA ILE A 400 -5.66 -24.43 -19.73
C ILE A 400 -4.35 -25.03 -20.26
N ARG A 401 -3.52 -24.23 -20.92
CA ARG A 401 -2.21 -24.63 -21.46
C ARG A 401 -1.11 -23.73 -20.92
N PHE A 402 0.07 -24.28 -20.68
CA PHE A 402 1.27 -23.49 -20.37
C PHE A 402 2.20 -23.48 -21.57
N ARG A 403 2.86 -22.35 -21.81
CA ARG A 403 4.01 -22.28 -22.71
C ARG A 403 5.28 -22.44 -21.91
N ILE A 404 5.97 -23.56 -22.07
CA ILE A 404 7.24 -23.87 -21.38
C ILE A 404 8.28 -24.07 -22.48
N ASP A 405 9.42 -23.37 -22.39
CA ASP A 405 10.50 -23.42 -23.38
C ASP A 405 10.01 -23.22 -24.84
N GLY A 406 9.03 -22.34 -25.02
CA GLY A 406 8.43 -22.00 -26.32
C GLY A 406 7.31 -22.95 -26.79
N ALA A 407 7.15 -24.13 -26.18
CA ALA A 407 6.14 -25.12 -26.56
C ALA A 407 4.88 -25.02 -25.67
N CYS A 408 3.69 -25.04 -26.29
CA CYS A 408 2.42 -25.12 -25.54
C CYS A 408 2.12 -26.55 -25.13
N GLN A 409 1.89 -26.76 -23.84
CA GLN A 409 1.52 -28.05 -23.25
C GLN A 409 0.19 -27.91 -22.52
N VAL A 410 -0.69 -28.91 -22.65
CA VAL A 410 -1.95 -28.93 -21.90
C VAL A 410 -1.63 -29.13 -20.43
N TYR A 411 -2.12 -28.23 -19.60
CA TYR A 411 -1.98 -28.31 -18.14
C TYR A 411 -3.22 -28.96 -17.54
N GLN A 412 -4.41 -28.43 -17.83
CA GLN A 412 -5.65 -28.92 -17.24
C GLN A 412 -6.86 -28.67 -18.15
N THR A 413 -7.90 -29.50 -18.02
CA THR A 413 -9.19 -29.29 -18.66
C THR A 413 -10.27 -29.05 -17.61
N ILE A 414 -11.10 -28.03 -17.80
CA ILE A 414 -12.13 -27.57 -16.86
C ILE A 414 -13.53 -27.75 -17.47
N PRO A 415 -14.52 -28.26 -16.74
CA PRO A 415 -15.89 -28.44 -17.24
C PRO A 415 -16.47 -27.18 -17.89
N TYR A 416 -17.26 -27.36 -18.95
CA TYR A 416 -17.82 -26.25 -19.74
C TYR A 416 -18.72 -25.30 -18.94
N THR A 417 -19.31 -25.77 -17.83
CA THR A 417 -20.17 -25.00 -16.92
C THR A 417 -19.44 -23.81 -16.30
N PHE A 418 -18.13 -23.95 -16.02
CA PHE A 418 -17.34 -22.90 -15.36
C PHE A 418 -16.59 -21.97 -16.32
N LYS A 419 -16.77 -22.13 -17.64
CA LYS A 419 -16.02 -21.36 -18.65
C LYS A 419 -16.14 -19.85 -18.47
N ARG A 420 -17.33 -19.37 -18.13
CA ARG A 420 -17.61 -17.93 -17.90
C ARG A 420 -17.03 -17.45 -16.58
N ALA A 421 -17.14 -18.26 -15.54
CA ALA A 421 -16.70 -17.90 -14.20
C ALA A 421 -15.17 -17.79 -14.13
N ILE A 422 -14.43 -18.64 -14.85
CA ILE A 422 -12.97 -18.52 -15.00
C ILE A 422 -12.56 -17.20 -15.65
N VAL A 423 -13.17 -16.86 -16.80
CA VAL A 423 -12.87 -15.59 -17.50
C VAL A 423 -13.21 -14.39 -16.62
N SER A 424 -14.37 -14.42 -15.95
CA SER A 424 -14.80 -13.38 -15.02
C SER A 424 -13.78 -13.20 -13.88
N ARG A 425 -13.33 -14.31 -13.27
CA ARG A 425 -12.32 -14.27 -12.20
C ARG A 425 -11.03 -13.62 -12.65
N LEU A 426 -10.55 -13.97 -13.84
CA LEU A 426 -9.33 -13.39 -14.41
C LEU A 426 -9.51 -11.89 -14.69
N LYS A 427 -10.67 -11.47 -15.22
CA LYS A 427 -11.00 -10.05 -15.41
C LYS A 427 -11.02 -9.26 -14.10
N ILE A 428 -11.61 -9.82 -13.05
CA ILE A 428 -11.60 -9.22 -11.70
C ILE A 428 -10.18 -9.05 -11.19
N MET A 429 -9.31 -10.06 -11.38
CA MET A 429 -7.91 -9.98 -10.92
C MET A 429 -7.11 -8.91 -11.66
N SER A 430 -7.50 -8.56 -12.88
CA SER A 430 -6.82 -7.60 -13.75
C SER A 430 -7.52 -6.25 -13.89
N ASP A 431 -8.52 -5.96 -13.04
CA ASP A 431 -9.33 -4.73 -13.07
C ASP A 431 -10.00 -4.46 -14.44
N LEU A 432 -10.45 -5.50 -15.14
CA LEU A 432 -11.11 -5.42 -16.46
C LEU A 432 -12.64 -5.44 -16.35
N ASP A 433 -13.31 -4.91 -17.37
CA ASP A 433 -14.78 -4.88 -17.44
C ASP A 433 -15.34 -6.28 -17.76
N ILE A 434 -16.03 -6.86 -16.78
CA ILE A 434 -16.66 -8.19 -16.85
C ILE A 434 -17.86 -8.20 -17.81
N SER A 435 -18.56 -7.07 -17.92
CA SER A 435 -19.76 -6.93 -18.74
C SER A 435 -19.43 -6.88 -20.23
N GLU A 436 -18.27 -6.30 -20.58
CA GLU A 436 -17.81 -6.22 -21.95
C GLU A 436 -17.06 -7.48 -22.37
N ARG A 437 -17.51 -8.10 -23.48
CA ARG A 437 -17.00 -9.39 -23.99
C ARG A 437 -16.79 -9.39 -25.51
N ARG A 438 -17.05 -8.25 -26.17
CA ARG A 438 -17.08 -8.12 -27.64
C ARG A 438 -15.85 -7.42 -28.20
N LYS A 439 -15.03 -6.81 -27.35
CA LYS A 439 -13.75 -6.20 -27.72
C LYS A 439 -12.61 -6.77 -26.89
N PRO A 440 -11.38 -6.83 -27.45
CA PRO A 440 -10.20 -7.18 -26.67
C PRO A 440 -9.99 -6.25 -25.47
N GLN A 441 -9.45 -6.77 -24.39
CA GLN A 441 -9.09 -6.01 -23.19
C GLN A 441 -7.70 -6.41 -22.69
N ASP A 442 -6.94 -5.44 -22.20
CA ASP A 442 -5.57 -5.62 -21.68
C ASP A 442 -5.50 -5.11 -20.24
N GLY A 443 -4.94 -5.92 -19.35
CA GLY A 443 -4.82 -5.62 -17.93
C GLY A 443 -3.54 -6.18 -17.32
N LYS A 444 -3.37 -5.93 -16.03
CA LYS A 444 -2.22 -6.41 -15.25
C LYS A 444 -2.68 -7.03 -13.95
N ILE A 445 -2.03 -8.12 -13.53
CA ILE A 445 -2.25 -8.77 -12.24
C ILE A 445 -0.97 -8.63 -11.42
N ILE A 446 -1.06 -7.95 -10.27
CA ILE A 446 -0.01 -7.95 -9.26
C ILE A 446 -0.27 -9.15 -8.33
N PHE A 447 0.36 -10.29 -8.60
CA PHE A 447 -0.06 -11.58 -8.06
C PHE A 447 0.19 -11.72 -6.55
N LYS A 448 1.11 -10.94 -5.99
CA LYS A 448 1.35 -10.87 -4.53
C LYS A 448 0.11 -10.53 -3.70
N LYS A 449 -0.93 -9.94 -4.32
CA LYS A 449 -2.23 -9.69 -3.69
C LYS A 449 -3.04 -10.97 -3.44
N TYR A 450 -2.74 -12.04 -4.18
CA TYR A 450 -3.53 -13.28 -4.23
C TYR A 450 -2.79 -14.50 -3.67
N ALA A 451 -1.45 -14.52 -3.75
CA ALA A 451 -0.59 -15.59 -3.23
C ALA A 451 0.76 -14.99 -2.76
N PRO A 452 1.57 -15.69 -1.93
CA PRO A 452 2.89 -15.23 -1.47
C PRO A 452 3.96 -15.36 -2.58
N LEU A 453 3.62 -14.97 -3.81
CA LEU A 453 4.47 -15.02 -4.97
C LEU A 453 4.51 -13.63 -5.60
N ASP A 454 5.68 -12.99 -5.55
CA ASP A 454 5.90 -11.62 -6.04
C ASP A 454 6.18 -11.60 -7.53
N ILE A 455 5.13 -11.84 -8.32
CA ILE A 455 5.16 -11.75 -9.78
C ILE A 455 4.08 -10.78 -10.29
N GLU A 456 4.35 -10.17 -11.44
CA GLU A 456 3.37 -9.42 -12.22
C GLU A 456 3.00 -10.24 -13.46
N LEU A 457 1.72 -10.28 -13.82
CA LEU A 457 1.26 -10.89 -15.06
C LEU A 457 0.58 -9.84 -15.92
N ARG A 458 0.79 -9.91 -17.24
CA ARG A 458 -0.08 -9.21 -18.19
C ARG A 458 -1.19 -10.12 -18.63
N VAL A 459 -2.39 -9.58 -18.71
CA VAL A 459 -3.59 -10.31 -19.11
C VAL A 459 -4.12 -9.68 -20.37
N ALA A 460 -4.34 -10.49 -21.39
CA ALA A 460 -5.08 -10.10 -22.57
C ALA A 460 -6.31 -11.00 -22.68
N THR A 461 -7.48 -10.40 -22.89
CA THR A 461 -8.71 -11.13 -23.18
C THR A 461 -9.14 -10.84 -24.61
N ILE A 462 -9.50 -11.89 -25.36
CA ILE A 462 -9.80 -11.80 -26.79
C ILE A 462 -11.12 -12.53 -27.07
N PRO A 463 -12.14 -11.85 -27.63
CA PRO A 463 -13.38 -12.50 -28.02
C PRO A 463 -13.13 -13.59 -29.07
N THR A 464 -13.66 -14.79 -28.84
CA THR A 464 -13.55 -15.94 -29.75
C THR A 464 -14.92 -16.49 -30.14
N ALA A 465 -14.95 -17.37 -31.15
CA ALA A 465 -16.18 -17.92 -31.69
C ALA A 465 -17.05 -18.60 -30.62
N GLY A 466 -18.37 -18.48 -30.75
CA GLY A 466 -19.33 -19.08 -29.82
C GLY A 466 -19.58 -18.26 -28.55
N SER A 467 -19.43 -16.93 -28.63
CA SER A 467 -19.58 -16.00 -27.50
C SER A 467 -18.65 -16.35 -26.33
N ASN A 468 -17.45 -16.83 -26.67
CA ASN A 468 -16.38 -17.17 -25.75
C ASN A 468 -15.34 -16.05 -25.73
N GLU A 469 -14.43 -16.13 -24.77
CA GLU A 469 -13.35 -15.16 -24.61
C GLU A 469 -12.11 -15.91 -24.12
N ASP A 470 -11.08 -15.92 -24.94
CA ASP A 470 -9.79 -16.54 -24.61
C ASP A 470 -9.01 -15.56 -23.73
N VAL A 471 -8.32 -16.09 -22.71
CA VAL A 471 -7.48 -15.28 -21.82
C VAL A 471 -6.05 -15.77 -21.91
N VAL A 472 -5.13 -14.86 -22.16
CA VAL A 472 -3.68 -15.12 -22.15
C VAL A 472 -3.06 -14.34 -21.01
N LEU A 473 -2.37 -15.05 -20.11
CA LEU A 473 -1.57 -14.45 -19.06
C LEU A 473 -0.09 -14.62 -19.40
N ARG A 474 0.65 -13.52 -19.55
CA ARG A 474 2.11 -13.55 -19.65
C ARG A 474 2.73 -13.32 -18.28
N LEU A 475 3.55 -14.26 -17.82
CA LEU A 475 4.30 -14.10 -16.58
C LEU A 475 5.47 -13.15 -16.87
N LEU A 476 5.48 -11.99 -16.21
CA LEU A 476 6.62 -11.09 -16.27
C LEU A 476 7.66 -11.58 -15.27
N ALA A 477 8.89 -11.77 -15.75
CA ALA A 477 9.99 -12.07 -14.87
C ALA A 477 10.29 -10.82 -14.02
N ALA A 478 9.75 -10.76 -12.80
CA ALA A 478 10.21 -9.83 -11.78
C ALA A 478 11.63 -10.27 -11.39
N GLY A 479 12.64 -9.70 -12.05
CA GLY A 479 14.01 -10.17 -11.89
C GLY A 479 15.02 -9.09 -12.17
N LYS A 480 16.13 -9.14 -11.42
CA LYS A 480 17.35 -8.44 -11.79
C LYS A 480 17.79 -8.92 -13.18
N PRO A 481 18.37 -8.04 -14.01
CA PRO A 481 18.90 -8.44 -15.31
C PRO A 481 19.89 -9.59 -15.15
N ILE A 482 19.83 -10.56 -16.06
CA ILE A 482 20.80 -11.66 -16.10
C ILE A 482 22.18 -11.04 -16.34
N PRO A 483 23.22 -11.42 -15.58
CA PRO A 483 24.57 -10.95 -15.84
C PRO A 483 25.01 -11.27 -17.27
N LEU A 484 25.64 -10.33 -17.97
CA LEU A 484 25.99 -10.47 -19.39
C LEU A 484 26.86 -11.72 -19.67
N ASN A 485 27.75 -12.08 -18.75
CA ASN A 485 28.59 -13.27 -18.85
C ASN A 485 27.83 -14.61 -18.69
N LYS A 486 26.56 -14.57 -18.27
CA LYS A 486 25.67 -15.74 -18.16
C LYS A 486 24.68 -15.86 -19.32
N MET A 487 24.82 -15.04 -20.36
CA MET A 487 23.91 -15.04 -21.52
C MET A 487 24.14 -16.19 -22.51
N GLY A 488 25.11 -17.08 -22.26
CA GLY A 488 25.42 -18.22 -23.13
C GLY A 488 26.20 -17.85 -24.39
N MET A 489 26.84 -16.68 -24.40
CA MET A 489 27.78 -16.27 -25.46
C MET A 489 29.06 -17.10 -25.38
N SER A 490 29.70 -17.37 -26.52
CA SER A 490 31.09 -17.84 -26.52
C SER A 490 32.01 -16.74 -26.01
N ASP A 491 33.19 -17.11 -25.51
CA ASP A 491 34.15 -16.12 -24.97
C ASP A 491 34.49 -15.04 -26.00
N GLN A 492 34.68 -15.42 -27.26
CA GLN A 492 34.93 -14.48 -28.35
C GLN A 492 33.75 -13.51 -28.57
N ALA A 493 32.53 -14.03 -28.68
CA ALA A 493 31.35 -13.21 -28.88
C ALA A 493 31.08 -12.28 -27.68
N TYR A 494 31.33 -12.77 -26.46
CA TYR A 494 31.21 -11.98 -25.25
C TYR A 494 32.20 -10.80 -25.26
N GLN A 495 33.48 -11.05 -25.53
CA GLN A 495 34.49 -9.97 -25.56
C GLN A 495 34.19 -8.94 -26.64
N SER A 496 33.90 -9.38 -27.88
CA SER A 496 33.54 -8.45 -28.96
C SER A 496 32.29 -7.64 -28.64
N PHE A 497 31.29 -8.23 -28.00
CA PHE A 497 30.08 -7.51 -27.62
C PHE A 497 30.34 -6.50 -26.49
N VAL A 498 31.17 -6.84 -25.50
CA VAL A 498 31.60 -5.93 -24.44
C VAL A 498 32.38 -4.74 -25.02
N GLU A 499 33.28 -4.97 -25.97
CA GLU A 499 34.01 -3.92 -26.68
C GLU A 499 33.09 -2.96 -27.43
N ILE A 500 32.04 -3.49 -28.08
CA ILE A 500 31.03 -2.70 -28.81
C ILE A 500 30.21 -1.83 -27.84
N ILE A 501 29.64 -2.42 -26.78
CA ILE A 501 28.76 -1.67 -25.86
C ILE A 501 29.52 -0.72 -24.94
N SER A 502 30.86 -0.80 -24.90
CA SER A 502 31.72 0.11 -24.13
C SER A 502 32.22 1.30 -24.96
N GLN A 503 31.86 1.39 -26.24
CA GLN A 503 32.19 2.56 -27.06
C GLN A 503 31.45 3.81 -26.57
N PRO A 504 32.06 5.00 -26.71
CA PRO A 504 31.44 6.25 -26.30
C PRO A 504 30.20 6.60 -27.14
N TYR A 505 30.20 6.22 -28.42
CA TYR A 505 29.11 6.49 -29.34
C TYR A 505 29.04 5.44 -30.45
N GLY A 506 27.90 5.38 -31.14
CA GLY A 506 27.64 4.44 -32.23
C GLY A 506 26.37 3.62 -32.00
N ILE A 507 25.99 2.78 -32.96
CA ILE A 507 24.81 1.92 -32.89
C ILE A 507 25.23 0.47 -32.69
N ALA A 508 24.65 -0.19 -31.68
CA ALA A 508 24.71 -1.65 -31.54
C ALA A 508 23.29 -2.24 -31.60
N LEU A 509 23.11 -3.22 -32.50
CA LEU A 509 21.80 -3.83 -32.76
C LEU A 509 21.76 -5.28 -32.30
N VAL A 510 20.73 -5.65 -31.55
CA VAL A 510 20.44 -7.07 -31.23
C VAL A 510 19.26 -7.51 -32.08
N VAL A 511 19.46 -8.53 -32.93
CA VAL A 511 18.50 -8.94 -33.95
C VAL A 511 18.11 -10.41 -33.84
N GLY A 512 16.92 -10.73 -34.34
CA GLY A 512 16.35 -12.06 -34.30
C GLY A 512 14.82 -12.04 -34.28
N PRO A 513 14.16 -13.21 -34.41
CA PRO A 513 12.71 -13.32 -34.38
C PRO A 513 12.17 -13.04 -32.97
N THR A 514 10.85 -13.00 -32.84
CA THR A 514 10.17 -12.95 -31.55
C THR A 514 10.58 -14.13 -30.66
N GLY A 515 10.84 -13.88 -29.38
CA GLY A 515 11.23 -14.93 -28.43
C GLY A 515 12.70 -15.38 -28.53
N SER A 516 13.54 -14.68 -29.28
CA SER A 516 14.99 -14.98 -29.38
C SER A 516 15.82 -14.43 -28.20
N GLY A 517 15.20 -13.75 -27.22
CA GLY A 517 15.89 -13.22 -26.05
C GLY A 517 16.56 -11.84 -26.24
N LYS A 518 16.21 -11.09 -27.30
CA LYS A 518 16.82 -9.78 -27.61
C LYS A 518 16.75 -8.79 -26.43
N THR A 519 15.56 -8.61 -25.88
CA THR A 519 15.29 -7.70 -24.76
C THR A 519 16.13 -8.10 -23.54
N THR A 520 16.21 -9.40 -23.24
CA THR A 520 17.05 -9.91 -22.13
C THR A 520 18.52 -9.55 -22.33
N THR A 521 19.06 -9.72 -23.54
CA THR A 521 20.44 -9.37 -23.87
C THR A 521 20.70 -7.87 -23.78
N LEU A 522 19.79 -7.03 -24.29
CA LEU A 522 19.90 -5.58 -24.15
C LEU A 522 19.88 -5.13 -22.70
N HIS A 523 19.00 -5.69 -21.86
CA HIS A 523 18.99 -5.39 -20.44
C HIS A 523 20.25 -5.87 -19.72
N ALA A 524 20.84 -7.00 -20.12
CA ALA A 524 22.12 -7.46 -19.60
C ALA A 524 23.28 -6.52 -20.01
N ALA A 525 23.25 -6.02 -21.24
CA ALA A 525 24.23 -5.05 -21.75
C ALA A 525 24.13 -3.72 -21.00
N MET A 526 22.92 -3.16 -20.85
CA MET A 526 22.70 -1.93 -20.08
C MET A 526 23.14 -2.10 -18.63
N ALA A 527 22.82 -3.24 -18.00
CA ALA A 527 23.26 -3.53 -16.64
C ALA A 527 24.79 -3.57 -16.49
N HIS A 528 25.50 -4.00 -17.53
CA HIS A 528 26.97 -4.04 -17.54
C HIS A 528 27.60 -2.64 -17.60
N ILE A 529 26.98 -1.71 -18.32
CA ILE A 529 27.47 -0.33 -18.50
C ILE A 529 26.80 0.69 -17.56
N ASN A 530 25.87 0.24 -16.71
CA ASN A 530 25.16 1.07 -15.74
C ASN A 530 26.10 1.48 -14.59
N LYS A 531 26.73 2.64 -14.74
CA LYS A 531 27.62 3.26 -13.75
C LYS A 531 27.07 4.63 -13.36
N PRO A 532 27.35 5.15 -12.14
CA PRO A 532 26.87 6.46 -11.70
C PRO A 532 27.20 7.62 -12.66
N GLU A 533 28.31 7.52 -13.38
CA GLU A 533 28.78 8.49 -14.37
C GLU A 533 28.13 8.35 -15.76
N THR A 534 27.36 7.27 -16.02
CA THR A 534 26.74 7.00 -17.32
C THR A 534 25.22 7.14 -17.24
N LYS A 535 24.65 8.12 -17.94
CA LYS A 535 23.22 8.37 -17.96
C LYS A 535 22.53 7.60 -19.08
N ILE A 536 21.75 6.60 -18.71
CA ILE A 536 21.06 5.69 -19.63
C ILE A 536 19.56 6.01 -19.67
N TRP A 537 19.05 6.35 -20.86
CA TRP A 537 17.61 6.50 -21.14
C TRP A 537 17.11 5.36 -21.99
N THR A 538 15.93 4.81 -21.66
CA THR A 538 15.30 3.74 -22.44
C THR A 538 13.87 4.09 -22.81
N ALA A 539 13.48 3.80 -24.05
CA ALA A 539 12.09 3.80 -24.50
C ALA A 539 11.67 2.36 -24.81
N GLU A 540 10.64 1.86 -24.14
CA GLU A 540 10.23 0.45 -24.21
C GLU A 540 8.72 0.32 -24.44
N ASP A 541 8.29 -0.69 -25.20
CA ASP A 541 6.88 -1.00 -25.43
C ASP A 541 6.55 -2.46 -25.06
N PRO A 542 6.25 -2.72 -23.77
CA PRO A 542 6.43 -1.85 -22.61
C PRO A 542 7.69 -2.21 -21.81
N VAL A 543 7.91 -1.56 -20.66
CA VAL A 543 9.06 -1.86 -19.78
C VAL A 543 8.91 -3.27 -19.18
N GLU A 544 9.82 -4.18 -19.54
CA GLU A 544 9.79 -5.59 -19.12
C GLU A 544 10.64 -5.84 -17.86
N ILE A 545 11.85 -5.27 -17.81
CA ILE A 545 12.82 -5.46 -16.72
C ILE A 545 13.17 -4.09 -16.15
N THR A 546 12.84 -3.85 -14.89
CA THR A 546 13.20 -2.61 -14.20
C THR A 546 14.62 -2.69 -13.64
N GLN A 547 15.40 -1.63 -13.84
CA GLN A 547 16.78 -1.55 -13.34
C GLN A 547 17.00 -0.22 -12.62
N GLU A 548 17.56 -0.30 -11.42
CA GLU A 548 18.01 0.89 -10.70
C GLU A 548 19.13 1.61 -11.48
N GLY A 549 19.08 2.94 -11.53
CA GLY A 549 20.04 3.76 -12.29
C GLY A 549 19.57 4.15 -13.69
N LEU A 550 18.72 3.34 -14.34
CA LEU A 550 18.20 3.63 -15.67
C LEU A 550 17.02 4.61 -15.61
N ARG A 551 16.83 5.38 -16.70
CA ARG A 551 15.64 6.21 -16.93
C ARG A 551 14.75 5.55 -17.98
N GLN A 552 13.88 4.67 -17.50
CA GLN A 552 13.03 3.86 -18.38
C GLN A 552 11.67 4.52 -18.57
N VAL A 553 11.33 4.82 -19.83
CA VAL A 553 10.01 5.33 -20.20
C VAL A 553 9.26 4.29 -21.02
N GLN A 554 7.97 4.20 -20.79
CA GLN A 554 7.09 3.33 -21.56
C GLN A 554 6.48 4.12 -22.71
N VAL A 555 6.41 3.51 -23.89
CA VAL A 555 5.64 4.02 -25.03
C VAL A 555 4.15 3.98 -24.70
N ILE A 556 3.44 5.07 -25.02
CA ILE A 556 2.00 5.23 -24.78
C ILE A 556 1.36 5.81 -26.05
N PRO A 557 1.05 4.96 -27.05
CA PRO A 557 0.51 5.43 -28.33
C PRO A 557 -0.80 6.21 -28.21
N LYS A 558 -1.61 5.89 -27.17
CA LYS A 558 -2.89 6.56 -26.90
C LYS A 558 -2.77 8.07 -26.67
N ILE A 559 -1.62 8.56 -26.22
CA ILE A 559 -1.36 10.00 -26.01
C ILE A 559 -0.34 10.54 -27.02
N GLY A 560 -0.02 9.78 -28.07
CA GLY A 560 0.99 10.15 -29.07
C GLY A 560 2.44 10.09 -28.56
N PHE A 561 2.71 9.37 -27.46
CA PHE A 561 4.06 9.20 -26.94
C PHE A 561 4.67 7.90 -27.48
N ASP A 562 5.19 7.94 -28.72
CA ASP A 562 5.82 6.82 -29.44
C ASP A 562 7.36 6.82 -29.36
N PHE A 563 8.01 5.84 -30.01
CA PHE A 563 9.48 5.71 -30.01
C PHE A 563 10.19 6.94 -30.59
N ALA A 564 9.71 7.48 -31.71
CA ALA A 564 10.29 8.68 -32.30
C ALA A 564 10.16 9.90 -31.37
N THR A 565 9.01 10.08 -30.73
CA THR A 565 8.77 11.15 -29.76
C THR A 565 9.67 11.00 -28.53
N ALA A 566 9.83 9.78 -28.02
CA ALA A 566 10.74 9.50 -26.90
C ALA A 566 12.20 9.81 -27.28
N MET A 567 12.65 9.38 -28.47
CA MET A 567 13.99 9.69 -28.99
C MET A 567 14.26 11.20 -29.06
N ARG A 568 13.28 12.00 -29.52
CA ARG A 568 13.41 13.47 -29.59
C ARG A 568 13.57 14.07 -28.20
N ALA A 569 12.88 13.51 -27.22
CA ALA A 569 12.97 13.96 -25.83
C ALA A 569 14.35 13.59 -25.24
N PHE A 570 14.85 12.39 -25.51
CA PHE A 570 16.13 11.92 -24.99
C PHE A 570 17.30 12.78 -25.46
N LEU A 571 17.34 13.20 -26.73
CA LEU A 571 18.40 14.08 -27.24
C LEU A 571 18.48 15.44 -26.53
N ARG A 572 17.42 15.86 -25.81
CA ARG A 572 17.41 17.06 -24.96
C ARG A 572 17.59 16.77 -23.47
N ALA A 573 17.67 15.49 -23.11
CA ALA A 573 17.77 15.01 -21.75
C ALA A 573 19.21 14.69 -21.33
N ASP A 574 20.20 15.12 -22.12
CA ASP A 574 21.63 14.94 -21.88
C ASP A 574 21.98 13.46 -21.59
N PRO A 575 21.72 12.52 -22.53
CA PRO A 575 22.00 11.10 -22.34
C PRO A 575 23.44 10.78 -22.73
N ASP A 576 24.02 9.72 -22.15
CA ASP A 576 25.24 9.08 -22.69
C ASP A 576 24.86 7.88 -23.55
N VAL A 577 23.87 7.11 -23.08
CA VAL A 577 23.36 5.92 -23.74
C VAL A 577 21.86 6.03 -23.94
N ILE A 578 21.40 5.72 -25.14
CA ILE A 578 19.99 5.65 -25.51
C ILE A 578 19.65 4.22 -25.92
N MET A 579 18.66 3.61 -25.27
CA MET A 579 18.10 2.33 -25.70
C MET A 579 16.68 2.52 -26.24
N VAL A 580 16.44 2.01 -27.44
CA VAL A 580 15.10 1.95 -28.04
C VAL A 580 14.69 0.50 -28.16
N GLY A 581 13.53 0.14 -27.61
CA GLY A 581 13.07 -1.25 -27.57
C GLY A 581 13.08 -1.91 -28.95
N GLU A 582 12.68 -1.17 -29.98
CA GLU A 582 12.83 -1.58 -31.38
C GLU A 582 12.76 -0.39 -32.34
N MET A 583 13.44 -0.52 -33.48
CA MET A 583 13.41 0.46 -34.56
C MET A 583 12.54 -0.06 -35.72
N ARG A 584 11.22 0.10 -35.64
CA ARG A 584 10.30 -0.43 -36.67
C ARG A 584 10.23 0.40 -37.94
N ASP A 585 10.34 1.72 -37.81
CA ASP A 585 10.06 2.69 -38.87
C ASP A 585 11.30 3.51 -39.23
N LYS A 586 11.22 4.14 -40.42
CA LYS A 586 12.29 4.95 -40.99
C LYS A 586 12.71 6.09 -40.07
N GLU A 587 11.75 6.72 -39.41
CA GLU A 587 11.95 7.89 -38.56
C GLU A 587 12.80 7.53 -37.34
N THR A 588 12.42 6.47 -36.62
CA THR A 588 13.13 6.00 -35.43
C THR A 588 14.55 5.52 -35.77
N VAL A 589 14.74 4.83 -36.90
CA VAL A 589 16.09 4.45 -37.36
C VAL A 589 16.94 5.68 -37.69
N SER A 590 16.38 6.63 -38.44
CA SER A 590 17.09 7.86 -38.85
C SER A 590 17.58 8.63 -37.62
N MET A 591 16.72 8.75 -36.60
CA MET A 591 17.06 9.39 -35.35
C MET A 591 18.11 8.64 -34.53
N GLY A 592 18.09 7.30 -34.55
CA GLY A 592 19.14 6.49 -33.94
C GLY A 592 20.51 6.74 -34.57
N ILE A 593 20.56 6.85 -35.91
CA ILE A 593 21.78 7.18 -36.65
C ILE A 593 22.24 8.60 -36.31
N GLU A 594 21.35 9.59 -36.35
CA GLU A 594 21.70 10.97 -35.99
C GLU A 594 22.19 11.07 -34.53
N ALA A 595 21.52 10.41 -33.59
CA ALA A 595 21.97 10.34 -32.19
C ALA A 595 23.37 9.75 -32.07
N SER A 596 23.66 8.67 -32.80
CA SER A 596 24.97 8.04 -32.76
C SER A 596 26.10 8.92 -33.33
N LEU A 597 25.84 9.61 -34.45
CA LEU A 597 26.80 10.51 -35.09
C LEU A 597 27.04 11.79 -34.27
N THR A 598 26.11 12.11 -33.36
CA THR A 598 26.23 13.24 -32.42
C THR A 598 26.83 12.85 -31.07
N GLY A 599 27.42 11.65 -30.96
CA GLY A 599 28.22 11.26 -29.80
C GLY A 599 27.49 10.44 -28.74
N HIS A 600 26.36 9.81 -29.08
CA HIS A 600 25.62 8.94 -28.16
C HIS A 600 25.80 7.45 -28.50
N LEU A 601 25.85 6.59 -27.50
CA LEU A 601 25.75 5.14 -27.72
C LEU A 601 24.27 4.76 -27.83
N VAL A 602 23.86 4.15 -28.95
CA VAL A 602 22.49 3.75 -29.23
C VAL A 602 22.36 2.24 -29.27
N LEU A 603 21.51 1.69 -28.41
CA LEU A 603 21.19 0.26 -28.35
C LEU A 603 19.76 0.04 -28.86
N SER A 604 19.55 -0.94 -29.74
CA SER A 604 18.19 -1.22 -30.24
C SER A 604 18.02 -2.65 -30.74
N THR A 605 16.77 -3.00 -31.08
CA THR A 605 16.44 -4.25 -31.76
C THR A 605 15.84 -4.06 -33.14
N LEU A 606 16.07 -5.06 -34.00
CA LEU A 606 15.39 -5.26 -35.27
C LEU A 606 14.95 -6.72 -35.41
N HIS A 607 13.89 -6.96 -36.19
CA HIS A 607 13.39 -8.30 -36.48
C HIS A 607 13.93 -8.81 -37.81
N THR A 608 15.25 -8.96 -37.91
CA THR A 608 15.91 -9.66 -39.04
C THR A 608 16.39 -11.04 -38.60
N ASN A 609 16.55 -11.97 -39.54
CA ASN A 609 16.95 -13.34 -39.22
C ASN A 609 18.46 -13.48 -39.04
N SER A 610 19.26 -12.64 -39.69
CA SER A 610 20.73 -12.65 -39.61
C SER A 610 21.31 -11.26 -39.43
N ALA A 611 22.59 -11.19 -39.04
CA ALA A 611 23.33 -9.93 -38.92
C ALA A 611 23.55 -9.22 -40.26
N PRO A 612 23.93 -9.90 -41.37
CA PRO A 612 24.05 -9.24 -42.68
C PRO A 612 22.72 -8.73 -43.23
N GLU A 613 21.63 -9.46 -43.03
CA GLU A 613 20.28 -9.05 -43.46
C GLU A 613 19.84 -7.74 -42.80
N THR A 614 20.36 -7.42 -41.61
CA THR A 614 20.14 -6.13 -40.96
C THR A 614 20.61 -4.96 -41.81
N ILE A 615 21.74 -5.10 -42.50
CA ILE A 615 22.28 -4.06 -43.38
C ILE A 615 21.33 -3.83 -44.55
N THR A 616 20.88 -4.91 -45.20
CA THR A 616 19.90 -4.84 -46.28
C THR A 616 18.60 -4.20 -45.80
N ARG A 617 18.13 -4.55 -44.59
CA ARG A 617 16.92 -3.98 -44.01
C ARG A 617 17.04 -2.46 -43.78
N LEU A 618 18.18 -1.97 -43.31
CA LEU A 618 18.42 -0.55 -43.13
C LEU A 618 18.41 0.20 -44.47
N LEU A 619 19.02 -0.38 -45.50
CA LEU A 619 18.98 0.15 -46.87
C LEU A 619 17.55 0.20 -47.43
N ASP A 620 16.77 -0.86 -47.23
CA ASP A 620 15.36 -0.94 -47.66
C ASP A 620 14.47 0.09 -46.95
N MET A 621 14.80 0.44 -45.70
CA MET A 621 14.13 1.53 -44.97
C MET A 621 14.56 2.93 -45.47
N GLY A 622 15.48 2.99 -46.43
CA GLY A 622 15.95 4.21 -47.06
C GLY A 622 16.96 4.97 -46.21
N MET A 623 17.80 4.25 -45.45
CA MET A 623 18.92 4.83 -44.73
C MET A 623 20.08 5.11 -45.69
N ASP A 624 20.73 6.24 -45.50
CA ASP A 624 21.90 6.61 -46.29
C ASP A 624 23.08 5.66 -45.96
N PRO A 625 23.68 5.00 -46.97
CA PRO A 625 24.76 4.04 -46.76
C PRO A 625 25.99 4.59 -46.04
N PHE A 626 26.30 5.87 -46.23
CA PHE A 626 27.47 6.48 -45.58
C PHE A 626 27.18 6.74 -44.11
N ASN A 627 26.04 7.36 -43.80
CA ASN A 627 25.68 7.71 -42.43
C ASN A 627 25.57 6.49 -41.52
N PHE A 628 24.94 5.39 -41.97
CA PHE A 628 24.84 4.21 -41.10
C PHE A 628 26.13 3.39 -41.07
N ALA A 629 26.97 3.43 -42.11
CA ALA A 629 28.28 2.76 -42.08
C ALA A 629 29.21 3.39 -41.03
N ASP A 630 29.17 4.72 -40.88
CA ASP A 630 29.93 5.42 -39.84
C ASP A 630 29.33 5.22 -38.44
N ALA A 631 28.01 5.05 -38.34
CA ALA A 631 27.30 4.88 -37.09
C ALA A 631 27.36 3.45 -36.51
N LEU A 632 27.29 2.41 -37.35
CA LEU A 632 27.04 1.03 -36.92
C LEU A 632 28.30 0.36 -36.35
N LEU A 633 28.31 0.09 -35.04
CA LEU A 633 29.40 -0.61 -34.36
C LEU A 633 29.32 -2.13 -34.52
N GLY A 634 28.10 -2.69 -34.52
CA GLY A 634 27.92 -4.13 -34.66
C GLY A 634 26.48 -4.61 -34.57
N VAL A 635 26.28 -5.83 -35.06
CA VAL A 635 24.98 -6.51 -35.07
C VAL A 635 25.10 -7.89 -34.43
N LEU A 636 24.43 -8.08 -33.30
CA LEU A 636 24.34 -9.36 -32.60
C LEU A 636 23.07 -10.10 -33.04
N ALA A 637 23.21 -11.11 -33.90
CA ALA A 637 22.09 -11.99 -34.26
C ALA A 637 21.93 -13.11 -33.23
N GLN A 638 20.73 -13.26 -32.67
CA GLN A 638 20.48 -14.17 -31.55
C GLN A 638 19.34 -15.16 -31.81
N ARG A 639 19.49 -16.36 -31.23
CA ARG A 639 18.46 -17.39 -31.09
C ARG A 639 18.56 -18.04 -29.71
N LEU A 640 17.45 -18.57 -29.21
CA LEU A 640 17.45 -19.43 -28.03
C LEU A 640 17.30 -20.88 -28.47
N LEU A 641 18.13 -21.74 -27.90
CA LEU A 641 18.08 -23.18 -28.07
C LEU A 641 17.65 -23.82 -26.75
N ARG A 642 16.87 -24.89 -26.84
CA ARG A 642 16.50 -25.68 -25.66
C ARG A 642 17.75 -26.39 -25.14
N THR A 643 17.95 -26.35 -23.84
CA THR A 643 19.04 -27.09 -23.20
C THR A 643 18.64 -28.54 -22.97
N LEU A 644 19.61 -29.45 -23.06
CA LEU A 644 19.36 -30.87 -22.77
C LEU A 644 19.07 -31.05 -21.28
N CYS A 645 18.05 -31.87 -20.96
CA CYS A 645 17.75 -32.25 -19.59
C CYS A 645 18.96 -32.93 -18.95
N LYS A 646 19.33 -32.51 -17.74
CA LYS A 646 20.49 -33.07 -17.04
C LYS A 646 20.26 -34.51 -16.55
N GLU A 647 19.00 -34.92 -16.39
CA GLU A 647 18.62 -36.22 -15.82
C GLU A 647 18.44 -37.32 -16.88
N CYS A 648 17.96 -36.97 -18.09
CA CYS A 648 17.61 -37.96 -19.12
C CYS A 648 18.32 -37.77 -20.46
N LYS A 649 19.33 -36.90 -20.57
CA LYS A 649 20.12 -36.81 -21.80
C LYS A 649 20.85 -38.12 -22.09
N GLU A 650 20.78 -38.56 -23.34
CA GLU A 650 21.45 -39.78 -23.80
C GLU A 650 22.63 -39.41 -24.71
N ALA A 651 23.75 -40.11 -24.53
CA ALA A 651 24.89 -39.97 -25.42
C ALA A 651 24.66 -40.82 -26.67
N TYR A 652 24.97 -40.27 -27.84
CA TYR A 652 25.00 -41.01 -29.09
C TYR A 652 26.27 -40.66 -29.87
N HIS A 653 26.66 -41.55 -30.77
CA HIS A 653 27.72 -41.29 -31.74
C HIS A 653 27.06 -40.89 -33.06
N PRO A 654 27.26 -39.66 -33.55
CA PRO A 654 26.65 -39.24 -34.81
C PRO A 654 27.17 -40.08 -35.96
N GLU A 655 26.32 -40.33 -36.96
CA GLU A 655 26.77 -40.91 -38.22
C GLU A 655 27.73 -39.95 -38.92
N LYS A 656 28.59 -40.48 -39.81
CA LYS A 656 29.58 -39.66 -40.52
C LYS A 656 28.94 -38.47 -41.26
N SER A 657 27.78 -38.68 -41.88
CA SER A 657 27.01 -37.64 -42.58
C SER A 657 26.59 -36.50 -41.64
N GLU A 658 26.17 -36.81 -40.43
CA GLU A 658 25.76 -35.83 -39.42
C GLU A 658 26.97 -35.10 -38.84
N PHE A 659 28.05 -35.81 -38.56
CA PHE A 659 29.32 -35.21 -38.11
C PHE A 659 29.87 -34.22 -39.14
N ASP A 660 29.88 -34.60 -40.42
CA ASP A 660 30.37 -33.75 -41.52
C ASP A 660 29.52 -32.47 -41.68
N ILE A 661 28.26 -32.47 -41.25
CA ILE A 661 27.39 -31.28 -41.21
C ILE A 661 27.72 -30.38 -40.01
N LEU A 662 28.01 -30.97 -38.84
CA LEU A 662 28.22 -30.22 -37.59
C LEU A 662 29.60 -29.55 -37.46
N VAL A 663 30.62 -30.08 -38.13
CA VAL A 663 32.01 -29.59 -38.04
C VAL A 663 32.34 -28.53 -39.11
N ARG A 664 31.45 -28.33 -40.08
CA ARG A 664 31.53 -27.21 -41.03
C ARG A 664 31.24 -25.89 -40.35
#